data_AF-W4VBY1-F1
#
_entry.id   AF-W4VBY1-F1
#
_cell.length_a   1.000
_cell.length_b   1.000
_cell.length_c   1.000
_cell.angle_alpha   90.00
_cell.angle_beta   90.00
_cell.angle_gamma   90.00
#
_symmetry.space_group_name_H-M   'P 1'
#
loop_
_entity.id
_entity.type
_entity.pdbx_description
1 polymer ?
#
loop_
_entity_poly.entity_id
_entity_poly.type
_entity_poly.pdbx_seq_one_letter_code
_entity_poly.pdbx_strand_id
1 'polypeptide(L)'
;MEHKGVANLKSFFDNVLKLNQEDRVIHFASISFDASVWDIFTGLLTGATLYIMPEDIIGNYGKFEEFLNKNRITFATLPPTYLVNLDPNRIITLKKLITAGSATSVELFSKWKDRVEYRNGYGPTESTVCATMWKYDGEYEILSSVPIGRPASNIRVYVVDKNNNLQPIGVEGELCIAGISLARGYLNMPELTAEKFIESPFLPGERMYKSGDLARWLPDGNLEFLGRKDQQVKIRGFRIETGEIEYQLLKHGLVKEAVVVARGDEDKYLCAYYTAYEELSISKLKDFLAKRLPDYMIPSYFVQLDAMPLTSNSKIDIKALPDPEGRKSLKTLYVEPQNEIEEKLADIWKEILGIEKIGIDDDFFELGGHSLKATALVTQIHKTFNTEIQLKDVFEIRTIRGLAASIKTAGQSLYSSIKPANAQENWPHGYYAASSAQKRLYIINQYEGIGTGYNMPAAVEIEGDLDYQRLEETFNKLIERHESLRTSFGVFEGEVVQIVHPEAKLNIDYISETEYIEKIGGSGVDKAIKDFVRPFDLEKAPLMRVGLVRTEEKRHVLMVDMHHIISDGMSMNILIEEFAYLYEGRSLPELKIQYKDFAVWQNELFKNGEVKKQGEYWKSVFDGNIPVLDMPTDYPRPLIQSFEGDRIDFELDRELTLGLNSLSAKTGTTLYMVMLAAYNVLLSKYTGQEDIVVGSPIAGRHHPDMEKIIGFFVNTLALRNYPKDSKTFVEFLADVRQSTLLAFENQDYQFEQLVDSIAIPRDLSRNPLFDTMFVMQNISSSDLRIPDLRFKSLDIDYKTSKFDIKMEAMEWKDRIRMGVEFKTRLFERQTIERFARHYTNILRTIVECPQILLSQINLMDDDEKNQVVYEFNQEMNGFDAIKTVVQLFEEQAAASPDKTALVYGDTRLTYGQLNEKANSLARRLKNKGIKANDVVGILTGQNHYMIIGILAALKAGAAYLPVDPDFPEERIRYMLSDSEAEVLLCCKENRSLFAGEVIDLEREEVYSEDTSNLQEKGMTGDLAYVIYTSGTTGKPKGVMIENHSLSNYCNWFVRKFGIKKEDKTVIVSSLCFDLSYTALYSALICGSELHLISKQDYSDPEILLPYMEENGITYIKSTPSLFNMMVNSNAFLKTDALKKLRLVVLGGEEINIKDIERFNAAYPDTDFVNHYGPTETTIGAIAERIDFSRLELYRRHTVIGSLLTIRQCIF
;
A
#
# COMPACT_ATOMS: atom_id res chain seq x y z
N MET A 1 17.62 -39.53 -20.36
CA MET A 1 16.22 -39.13 -20.67
C MET A 1 15.49 -40.28 -21.35
N GLU A 2 14.16 -40.36 -21.25
CA GLU A 2 13.35 -41.37 -21.94
C GLU A 2 12.55 -40.71 -23.08
N HIS A 3 12.18 -41.50 -24.11
CA HIS A 3 11.40 -40.99 -25.24
C HIS A 3 10.11 -40.28 -24.84
N LYS A 4 9.42 -40.75 -23.78
CA LYS A 4 8.18 -40.14 -23.30
C LYS A 4 8.36 -38.67 -22.88
N GLY A 5 9.50 -38.32 -22.27
CA GLY A 5 9.81 -36.96 -21.86
C GLY A 5 10.07 -36.07 -23.08
N VAL A 6 10.84 -36.56 -24.06
CA VAL A 6 11.14 -35.82 -25.29
C VAL A 6 9.88 -35.64 -26.15
N ALA A 7 9.05 -36.68 -26.26
CA ALA A 7 7.78 -36.62 -26.99
C ALA A 7 6.79 -35.63 -26.35
N ASN A 8 6.81 -35.48 -25.02
CA ASN A 8 5.98 -34.51 -24.32
C ASN A 8 6.27 -33.05 -24.75
N LEU A 9 7.52 -32.74 -25.14
CA LEU A 9 7.90 -31.42 -25.64
C LEU A 9 7.09 -31.01 -26.88
N LYS A 10 6.61 -31.96 -27.68
CA LYS A 10 5.74 -31.65 -28.83
C LYS A 10 4.48 -30.90 -28.44
N SER A 11 3.81 -31.32 -27.36
CA SER A 11 2.63 -30.61 -26.84
C SER A 11 2.96 -29.16 -26.49
N PHE A 12 4.16 -28.93 -25.97
CA PHE A 12 4.63 -27.60 -25.64
C PHE A 12 4.88 -26.75 -26.89
N PHE A 13 5.56 -27.31 -27.90
CA PHE A 13 5.83 -26.59 -29.14
C PHE A 13 4.54 -26.21 -29.89
N ASP A 14 3.56 -27.12 -29.93
CA ASP A 14 2.30 -26.91 -30.64
C ASP A 14 1.37 -25.95 -29.87
N ASN A 15 1.15 -26.19 -28.57
CA ASN A 15 0.11 -25.49 -27.82
C ASN A 15 0.62 -24.22 -27.12
N VAL A 16 1.88 -24.21 -26.67
CA VAL A 16 2.45 -23.11 -25.88
C VAL A 16 3.23 -22.14 -26.76
N LEU A 17 4.14 -22.66 -27.59
CA LEU A 17 4.95 -21.82 -28.49
C LEU A 17 4.25 -21.54 -29.83
N LYS A 18 3.25 -22.34 -30.22
CA LYS A 18 2.51 -22.21 -31.48
C LYS A 18 3.45 -22.08 -32.68
N LEU A 19 4.46 -22.94 -32.75
CA LEU A 19 5.42 -22.96 -33.86
C LEU A 19 4.87 -23.77 -35.03
N ASN A 20 5.25 -23.39 -36.25
CA ASN A 20 4.79 -24.05 -37.47
C ASN A 20 5.86 -24.09 -38.55
N GLN A 21 5.52 -24.59 -39.73
CA GLN A 21 6.44 -24.77 -40.87
C GLN A 21 7.09 -23.48 -41.41
N GLU A 22 6.55 -22.30 -41.08
CA GLU A 22 7.12 -21.00 -41.46
C GLU A 22 8.24 -20.56 -40.50
N ASP A 23 8.34 -21.17 -39.32
CA ASP A 23 9.33 -20.82 -38.33
C ASP A 23 10.74 -21.33 -38.70
N ARG A 24 11.74 -20.56 -38.24
CA ARG A 24 13.17 -20.84 -38.46
C ARG A 24 13.86 -20.84 -37.11
N VAL A 25 14.31 -22.01 -36.70
CA VAL A 25 14.89 -22.28 -35.38
C VAL A 25 16.40 -22.34 -35.52
N ILE A 26 17.13 -21.61 -34.68
CA ILE A 26 18.59 -21.75 -34.60
C ILE A 26 18.96 -22.90 -33.65
N HIS A 27 19.92 -23.73 -34.06
CA HIS A 27 20.62 -24.67 -33.17
C HIS A 27 21.81 -23.95 -32.55
N PHE A 28 21.62 -23.49 -31.32
CA PHE A 28 22.62 -22.72 -30.57
C PHE A 28 23.37 -23.62 -29.58
N ALA A 29 22.65 -24.49 -28.87
CA ALA A 29 23.23 -25.28 -27.81
C ALA A 29 24.19 -26.35 -28.33
N SER A 30 25.26 -26.63 -27.57
CA SER A 30 26.12 -27.79 -27.86
C SER A 30 25.34 -29.09 -27.69
N ILE A 31 25.59 -30.06 -28.58
CA ILE A 31 24.96 -31.40 -28.57
C ILE A 31 25.16 -32.19 -27.27
N SER A 32 26.10 -31.75 -26.43
CA SER A 32 26.37 -32.35 -25.11
C SER A 32 25.40 -31.89 -24.03
N PHE A 33 24.59 -30.85 -24.28
CA PHE A 33 23.56 -30.36 -23.36
C PHE A 33 22.16 -30.71 -23.87
N ASP A 34 21.23 -30.91 -22.95
CA ASP A 34 19.82 -31.15 -23.25
C ASP A 34 19.12 -29.98 -23.95
N ALA A 35 19.63 -28.75 -23.82
CA ALA A 35 19.20 -27.62 -24.65
C ALA A 35 19.34 -27.89 -26.16
N SER A 36 20.27 -28.75 -26.60
CA SER A 36 20.33 -29.16 -28.01
C SER A 36 19.15 -30.05 -28.42
N VAL A 37 18.64 -30.87 -27.49
CA VAL A 37 17.41 -31.66 -27.70
C VAL A 37 16.25 -30.71 -27.93
N TRP A 38 16.17 -29.60 -27.18
CA TRP A 38 15.19 -28.55 -27.43
C TRP A 38 15.33 -27.96 -28.83
N ASP A 39 16.49 -27.43 -29.19
CA ASP A 39 16.69 -26.76 -30.48
C ASP A 39 16.36 -27.70 -31.66
N ILE A 40 16.88 -28.94 -31.62
CA ILE A 40 16.71 -29.93 -32.68
C ILE A 40 15.24 -30.33 -32.82
N PHE A 41 14.59 -30.75 -31.73
CA PHE A 41 13.23 -31.27 -31.79
C PHE A 41 12.18 -30.16 -31.90
N THR A 42 12.49 -28.92 -31.50
CA THR A 42 11.63 -27.76 -31.82
C THR A 42 11.50 -27.60 -33.33
N GLY A 43 12.61 -27.69 -34.08
CA GLY A 43 12.58 -27.68 -35.55
C GLY A 43 11.85 -28.90 -36.12
N LEU A 44 12.31 -30.10 -35.75
CA LEU A 44 11.87 -31.34 -36.40
C LEU A 44 10.44 -31.77 -36.07
N LEU A 45 9.89 -31.44 -34.88
CA LEU A 45 8.54 -31.87 -34.46
C LEU A 45 7.42 -30.89 -34.84
N THR A 46 7.77 -29.69 -35.32
CA THR A 46 6.81 -28.62 -35.69
C THR A 46 6.75 -28.35 -37.20
N GLY A 47 7.67 -28.95 -37.96
CA GLY A 47 7.85 -28.68 -39.39
C GLY A 47 8.69 -27.42 -39.67
N ALA A 48 9.16 -26.72 -38.65
CA ALA A 48 10.05 -25.58 -38.77
C ALA A 48 11.43 -25.98 -39.35
N THR A 49 12.12 -25.00 -39.94
CA THR A 49 13.47 -25.24 -40.51
C THR A 49 14.54 -25.03 -39.44
N LEU A 50 15.35 -26.06 -39.17
CA LEU A 50 16.48 -25.99 -38.22
C LEU A 50 17.75 -25.45 -38.91
N TYR A 51 18.32 -24.38 -38.36
CA TYR A 51 19.56 -23.76 -38.83
C TYR A 51 20.71 -24.11 -37.90
N ILE A 52 21.64 -24.91 -38.40
CA ILE A 52 22.88 -25.24 -37.69
C ILE A 52 23.84 -24.06 -37.81
N MET A 53 24.22 -23.51 -36.66
CA MET A 53 25.17 -22.42 -36.57
C MET A 53 26.62 -22.91 -36.76
N PRO A 54 27.45 -22.24 -37.57
CA PRO A 54 28.90 -22.49 -37.60
C PRO A 54 29.58 -22.17 -36.26
N GLU A 55 30.54 -23.01 -35.82
CA GLU A 55 31.24 -22.78 -34.53
C GLU A 55 32.02 -21.46 -34.48
N ASP A 56 32.50 -20.95 -35.63
CA ASP A 56 33.31 -19.73 -35.70
C ASP A 56 32.53 -18.43 -35.47
N ILE A 57 31.20 -18.50 -35.36
CA ILE A 57 30.35 -17.32 -35.14
C ILE A 57 29.84 -17.18 -33.70
N ILE A 58 29.92 -18.21 -32.85
CA ILE A 58 29.39 -18.14 -31.48
C ILE A 58 30.15 -17.10 -30.63
N GLY A 59 31.47 -16.98 -30.81
CA GLY A 59 32.29 -16.01 -30.08
C GLY A 59 32.29 -14.60 -30.68
N ASN A 60 31.57 -14.36 -31.77
CA ASN A 60 31.50 -13.07 -32.45
C ASN A 60 30.05 -12.60 -32.58
N TYR A 61 29.61 -11.80 -31.61
CA TYR A 61 28.23 -11.33 -31.50
C TYR A 61 27.73 -10.61 -32.76
N GLY A 62 28.57 -9.82 -33.43
CA GLY A 62 28.18 -9.15 -34.67
C GLY A 62 27.91 -10.14 -35.82
N LYS A 63 28.77 -11.16 -35.99
CA LYS A 63 28.52 -12.24 -36.96
C LYS A 63 27.29 -13.08 -36.59
N PHE A 64 27.03 -13.27 -35.30
CA PHE A 64 25.83 -13.95 -34.82
C PHE A 64 24.56 -13.16 -35.19
N GLU A 65 24.53 -11.85 -34.91
CA GLU A 65 23.44 -10.94 -35.29
C GLU A 65 23.20 -10.97 -36.82
N GLU A 66 24.27 -10.89 -37.62
CA GLU A 66 24.21 -11.00 -39.08
C GLU A 66 23.65 -12.35 -39.53
N PHE A 67 24.06 -13.45 -38.88
CA PHE A 67 23.58 -14.79 -39.19
C PHE A 67 22.08 -14.94 -38.94
N LEU A 68 21.58 -14.41 -37.81
CA LEU A 68 20.14 -14.42 -37.50
C LEU A 68 19.35 -13.72 -38.60
N ASN A 69 19.76 -12.51 -38.97
CA ASN A 69 19.06 -11.72 -39.98
C ASN A 69 19.16 -12.31 -41.39
N LYS A 70 20.36 -12.75 -41.81
CA LYS A 70 20.60 -13.34 -43.13
C LYS A 70 19.74 -14.58 -43.36
N ASN A 71 19.60 -15.42 -42.33
CA ASN A 71 18.82 -16.65 -42.40
C ASN A 71 17.34 -16.47 -42.00
N ARG A 72 16.96 -15.27 -41.55
CA ARG A 72 15.62 -14.89 -41.07
C ARG A 72 15.14 -15.76 -39.91
N ILE A 73 16.00 -16.01 -38.94
CA ILE A 73 15.68 -16.83 -37.77
C ILE A 73 14.51 -16.19 -37.00
N THR A 74 13.44 -16.94 -36.75
CA THR A 74 12.23 -16.44 -36.06
C THR A 74 12.17 -16.87 -34.60
N PHE A 75 12.88 -17.94 -34.23
CA PHE A 75 12.88 -18.51 -32.89
C PHE A 75 14.29 -18.85 -32.42
N ALA A 76 14.64 -18.43 -31.20
CA ALA A 76 15.89 -18.77 -30.55
C ALA A 76 15.68 -19.02 -29.05
N THR A 77 16.42 -19.99 -28.52
CA THR A 77 16.58 -20.21 -27.07
C THR A 77 18.03 -19.90 -26.72
N LEU A 78 18.25 -18.89 -25.87
CA LEU A 78 19.59 -18.38 -25.57
C LEU A 78 19.77 -18.23 -24.06
N PRO A 79 20.95 -18.58 -23.51
CA PRO A 79 21.23 -18.31 -22.11
C PRO A 79 21.36 -16.79 -21.88
N PRO A 80 20.85 -16.26 -20.75
CA PRO A 80 20.99 -14.85 -20.37
C PRO A 80 22.41 -14.28 -20.51
N THR A 81 23.41 -15.08 -20.14
CA THR A 81 24.84 -14.74 -20.20
C THR A 81 25.35 -14.48 -21.62
N TYR A 82 24.72 -15.09 -22.63
CA TYR A 82 25.02 -14.82 -24.03
C TYR A 82 24.21 -13.63 -24.52
N LEU A 83 22.91 -13.62 -24.21
CA LEU A 83 21.94 -12.64 -24.68
C LEU A 83 22.28 -11.19 -24.26
N VAL A 84 22.93 -10.99 -23.09
CA VAL A 84 23.34 -9.67 -22.62
C VAL A 84 24.25 -8.92 -23.59
N ASN A 85 25.05 -9.66 -24.37
CA ASN A 85 26.02 -9.11 -25.32
C ASN A 85 25.40 -8.77 -26.68
N LEU A 86 24.14 -9.16 -26.92
CA LEU A 86 23.43 -8.92 -28.19
C LEU A 86 22.63 -7.61 -28.13
N ASP A 87 22.57 -6.89 -29.23
CA ASP A 87 21.73 -5.69 -29.37
C ASP A 87 20.42 -6.04 -30.10
N PRO A 88 19.26 -5.97 -29.44
CA PRO A 88 17.98 -6.29 -30.09
C PRO A 88 17.66 -5.36 -31.25
N ASN A 89 18.19 -4.12 -31.29
CA ASN A 89 17.98 -3.20 -32.41
C ASN A 89 18.67 -3.68 -33.69
N ARG A 90 19.66 -4.57 -33.57
CA ARG A 90 20.36 -5.17 -34.71
C ARG A 90 19.74 -6.47 -35.16
N ILE A 91 18.78 -7.04 -34.42
CA ILE A 91 18.15 -8.33 -34.72
C ILE A 91 16.67 -8.08 -35.04
N ILE A 92 16.36 -7.98 -36.33
CA ILE A 92 15.02 -7.60 -36.82
C ILE A 92 14.14 -8.78 -37.23
N THR A 93 14.73 -9.98 -37.32
CA THR A 93 14.05 -11.19 -37.83
C THR A 93 13.49 -12.09 -36.74
N LEU A 94 14.03 -11.97 -35.53
CA LEU A 94 13.62 -12.77 -34.38
C LEU A 94 12.23 -12.34 -33.90
N LYS A 95 11.32 -13.31 -33.74
CA LYS A 95 9.95 -13.06 -33.28
C LYS A 95 9.71 -13.56 -31.87
N LYS A 96 10.31 -14.70 -31.51
CA LYS A 96 10.14 -15.39 -30.24
C LYS A 96 11.50 -15.69 -29.64
N LEU A 97 11.68 -15.35 -28.37
CA LEU A 97 12.93 -15.55 -27.64
C LEU A 97 12.64 -16.22 -26.30
N ILE A 98 13.37 -17.30 -26.03
CA ILE A 98 13.35 -17.96 -24.73
C ILE A 98 14.71 -17.74 -24.06
N THR A 99 14.68 -17.27 -22.82
CA THR A 99 15.84 -17.36 -21.92
C THR A 99 15.74 -18.59 -21.03
N ALA A 100 16.84 -19.31 -20.88
CA ALA A 100 16.89 -20.53 -20.06
C ALA A 100 18.33 -20.87 -19.63
N GLY A 101 18.49 -21.80 -18.69
CA GLY A 101 19.78 -22.33 -18.24
C GLY A 101 20.49 -21.48 -17.17
N SER A 102 20.10 -20.23 -16.98
CA SER A 102 20.51 -19.39 -15.85
C SER A 102 19.44 -18.36 -15.52
N ALA A 103 19.51 -17.75 -14.34
CA ALA A 103 18.55 -16.72 -13.95
C ALA A 103 18.69 -15.48 -14.85
N THR A 104 17.57 -15.03 -15.39
CA THR A 104 17.46 -13.80 -16.19
C THR A 104 17.34 -12.59 -15.27
N SER A 105 18.08 -11.51 -15.56
CA SER A 105 17.90 -10.23 -14.88
C SER A 105 16.75 -9.43 -15.47
N VAL A 106 16.09 -8.62 -14.65
CA VAL A 106 15.03 -7.70 -15.10
C VAL A 106 15.55 -6.74 -16.17
N GLU A 107 16.78 -6.23 -16.03
CA GLU A 107 17.42 -5.39 -17.04
C GLU A 107 17.51 -6.08 -18.42
N LEU A 108 17.92 -7.35 -18.45
CA LEU A 108 18.02 -8.11 -19.68
C LEU A 108 16.64 -8.40 -20.28
N PHE A 109 15.66 -8.74 -19.45
CA PHE A 109 14.28 -8.90 -19.90
C PHE A 109 13.75 -7.60 -20.52
N SER A 110 13.88 -6.47 -19.81
CA SER A 110 13.40 -5.15 -20.26
C SER A 110 14.03 -4.72 -21.58
N LYS A 111 15.29 -5.08 -21.82
CA LYS A 111 15.97 -4.85 -23.10
C LYS A 111 15.27 -5.53 -24.29
N TRP A 112 14.63 -6.68 -24.08
CA TRP A 112 14.08 -7.55 -25.13
C TRP A 112 12.56 -7.60 -25.20
N LYS A 113 11.84 -7.32 -24.10
CA LYS A 113 10.39 -7.55 -23.96
C LYS A 113 9.53 -6.87 -25.03
N ASP A 114 9.92 -5.68 -25.50
CA ASP A 114 9.15 -4.90 -26.48
C ASP A 114 9.52 -5.24 -27.93
N ARG A 115 10.46 -6.18 -28.13
CA ARG A 115 11.03 -6.52 -29.44
C ARG A 115 10.63 -7.90 -29.93
N VAL A 116 10.35 -8.82 -29.00
CA VAL A 116 10.04 -10.22 -29.27
C VAL A 116 8.97 -10.71 -28.28
N GLU A 117 8.27 -11.78 -28.63
CA GLU A 117 7.51 -12.56 -27.66
C GLU A 117 8.51 -13.23 -26.70
N TYR A 118 8.68 -12.62 -25.53
CA TYR A 118 9.67 -13.02 -24.54
C TYR A 118 9.13 -14.09 -23.59
N ARG A 119 9.96 -15.11 -23.35
CA ARG A 119 9.66 -16.19 -22.40
C ARG A 119 10.89 -16.53 -21.56
N ASN A 120 10.65 -16.99 -20.33
CA ASN A 120 11.68 -17.47 -19.41
C ASN A 120 11.38 -18.92 -19.03
N GLY A 121 12.30 -19.84 -19.34
CA GLY A 121 12.12 -21.27 -19.16
C GLY A 121 13.06 -21.83 -18.08
N TYR A 122 12.54 -22.75 -17.28
CA TYR A 122 13.32 -23.48 -16.28
C TYR A 122 13.09 -24.98 -16.40
N GLY A 123 14.16 -25.75 -16.21
CA GLY A 123 14.11 -27.20 -16.10
C GLY A 123 15.51 -27.79 -15.96
N PRO A 124 15.75 -28.68 -14.99
CA PRO A 124 16.96 -29.50 -14.95
C PRO A 124 16.88 -30.64 -15.99
N THR A 125 18.04 -31.15 -16.39
CA THR A 125 18.18 -32.27 -17.35
C THR A 125 17.46 -33.54 -16.93
N GLU A 126 17.36 -33.76 -15.63
CA GLU A 126 16.64 -34.83 -14.96
C GLU A 126 15.12 -34.78 -15.19
N SER A 127 14.61 -33.64 -15.64
CA SER A 127 13.20 -33.40 -16.02
C SER A 127 13.01 -33.15 -17.52
N THR A 128 13.97 -33.53 -18.35
CA THR A 128 13.91 -33.40 -19.83
C THR A 128 13.71 -31.95 -20.29
N VAL A 129 14.79 -31.18 -20.25
CA VAL A 129 14.93 -29.80 -20.76
C VAL A 129 14.14 -28.73 -20.00
N CYS A 130 12.81 -28.77 -20.02
CA CYS A 130 11.97 -27.69 -19.51
C CYS A 130 10.79 -28.23 -18.72
N ALA A 131 10.70 -27.80 -17.45
CA ALA A 131 9.65 -28.15 -16.52
C ALA A 131 8.61 -27.04 -16.39
N THR A 132 9.04 -25.78 -16.38
CA THR A 132 8.18 -24.60 -16.23
C THR A 132 8.53 -23.53 -17.26
N MET A 133 7.53 -22.73 -17.64
CA MET A 133 7.73 -21.61 -18.55
C MET A 133 6.87 -20.42 -18.13
N TRP A 134 7.50 -19.24 -18.12
CA TRP A 134 6.82 -17.96 -18.01
C TRP A 134 6.74 -17.27 -19.38
N LYS A 135 5.64 -16.58 -19.65
CA LYS A 135 5.42 -15.78 -20.86
C LYS A 135 5.09 -14.36 -20.43
N TYR A 136 5.77 -13.39 -21.02
CA TYR A 136 5.36 -12.00 -20.90
C TYR A 136 4.13 -11.74 -21.77
N ASP A 137 3.05 -11.24 -21.17
CA ASP A 137 1.78 -10.92 -21.81
C ASP A 137 1.53 -9.41 -21.98
N GLY A 138 2.41 -8.57 -21.44
CA GLY A 138 2.33 -7.10 -21.55
C GLY A 138 1.76 -6.41 -20.31
N GLU A 139 1.18 -7.17 -19.38
CA GLU A 139 0.50 -6.66 -18.17
C GLU A 139 1.21 -7.09 -16.89
N TYR A 140 2.17 -8.01 -17.00
CA TYR A 140 2.92 -8.54 -15.87
C TYR A 140 3.97 -7.55 -15.34
N GLU A 141 3.74 -7.01 -14.15
CA GLU A 141 4.71 -6.16 -13.44
C GLU A 141 5.82 -7.01 -12.82
N ILE A 142 7.04 -6.94 -13.36
CA ILE A 142 8.19 -7.67 -12.83
C ILE A 142 8.90 -6.79 -11.80
N LEU A 143 8.62 -7.04 -10.53
CA LEU A 143 9.17 -6.30 -9.39
C LEU A 143 10.65 -6.68 -9.14
N SER A 144 10.94 -7.93 -8.75
CA SER A 144 12.28 -8.33 -8.24
C SER A 144 13.05 -9.37 -9.06
N SER A 145 12.36 -10.28 -9.74
CA SER A 145 12.99 -11.34 -10.55
C SER A 145 12.05 -11.84 -11.65
N VAL A 146 12.61 -12.25 -12.78
CA VAL A 146 11.82 -12.79 -13.90
C VAL A 146 11.32 -14.19 -13.51
N PRO A 147 9.99 -14.42 -13.40
CA PRO A 147 9.46 -15.71 -12.96
C PRO A 147 9.89 -16.85 -13.88
N ILE A 148 9.96 -18.06 -13.34
CA ILE A 148 10.15 -19.29 -14.11
C ILE A 148 8.82 -19.92 -14.55
N GLY A 149 7.71 -19.33 -14.10
CA GLY A 149 6.37 -19.50 -14.65
C GLY A 149 5.62 -20.71 -14.15
N ARG A 150 4.73 -21.25 -14.98
CA ARG A 150 3.85 -22.37 -14.62
C ARG A 150 4.37 -23.71 -15.18
N PRO A 151 3.96 -24.85 -14.59
CA PRO A 151 4.30 -26.17 -15.12
C PRO A 151 3.88 -26.36 -16.57
N ALA A 152 4.75 -26.99 -17.37
CA ALA A 152 4.42 -27.40 -18.72
C ALA A 152 3.43 -28.59 -18.74
N SER A 153 2.87 -28.89 -19.91
CA SER A 153 1.88 -29.96 -20.09
C SER A 153 2.38 -31.30 -19.52
N ASN A 154 1.52 -31.99 -18.77
CA ASN A 154 1.80 -33.31 -18.16
C ASN A 154 2.96 -33.32 -17.13
N ILE A 155 3.34 -32.14 -16.63
CA ILE A 155 4.33 -31.95 -15.56
C ILE A 155 3.60 -31.36 -14.35
N ARG A 156 3.99 -31.80 -13.17
CA ARG A 156 3.61 -31.22 -11.89
C ARG A 156 4.85 -30.69 -11.19
N VAL A 157 4.70 -29.63 -10.42
CA VAL A 157 5.76 -29.10 -9.57
C VAL A 157 5.21 -28.89 -8.16
N TYR A 158 6.04 -29.14 -7.18
CA TYR A 158 5.73 -28.97 -5.76
C TYR A 158 6.83 -28.13 -5.12
N VAL A 159 6.48 -27.23 -4.21
CA VAL A 159 7.43 -26.51 -3.36
C VAL A 159 7.29 -27.10 -1.97
N VAL A 160 8.35 -27.71 -1.45
CA VAL A 160 8.28 -28.50 -0.21
C VAL A 160 9.29 -28.09 0.85
N ASP A 161 8.95 -28.33 2.11
CA ASP A 161 9.87 -28.15 3.24
C ASP A 161 10.91 -29.30 3.32
N LYS A 162 11.77 -29.24 4.35
CA LYS A 162 12.79 -30.28 4.61
C LYS A 162 12.21 -31.68 4.89
N ASN A 163 10.94 -31.77 5.28
CA ASN A 163 10.23 -33.00 5.61
C ASN A 163 9.32 -33.47 4.44
N ASN A 164 9.40 -32.82 3.28
CA ASN A 164 8.57 -33.04 2.10
C ASN A 164 7.07 -32.68 2.28
N ASN A 165 6.73 -31.74 3.16
CA ASN A 165 5.39 -31.15 3.24
C ASN A 165 5.25 -29.98 2.25
N LEU A 166 4.05 -29.75 1.71
CA LEU A 166 3.77 -28.62 0.81
C LEU A 166 3.93 -27.29 1.55
N GLN A 167 4.59 -26.34 0.91
CA GLN A 167 4.69 -24.97 1.38
C GLN A 167 3.50 -24.12 0.92
N PRO A 168 3.01 -23.19 1.76
CA PRO A 168 2.01 -22.19 1.35
C PRO A 168 2.51 -21.26 0.24
N ILE A 169 1.57 -20.57 -0.41
CA ILE A 169 1.88 -19.50 -1.38
C ILE A 169 2.75 -18.43 -0.71
N GLY A 170 3.79 -17.96 -1.40
CA GLY A 170 4.75 -16.96 -0.92
C GLY A 170 5.88 -17.51 -0.03
N VAL A 171 5.80 -18.77 0.41
CA VAL A 171 6.79 -19.40 1.30
C VAL A 171 7.84 -20.16 0.49
N GLU A 172 9.11 -19.92 0.81
CA GLU A 172 10.25 -20.61 0.19
C GLU A 172 10.29 -22.10 0.55
N GLY A 173 10.60 -22.94 -0.45
CA GLY A 173 10.89 -24.35 -0.26
C GLY A 173 11.70 -24.93 -1.41
N GLU A 174 12.03 -26.22 -1.28
CA GLU A 174 12.73 -26.97 -2.31
C GLU A 174 11.77 -27.30 -3.46
N LEU A 175 12.16 -26.95 -4.69
CA LEU A 175 11.39 -27.23 -5.89
C LEU A 175 11.53 -28.71 -6.27
N CYS A 176 10.40 -29.39 -6.35
CA CYS A 176 10.31 -30.79 -6.75
C CYS A 176 9.49 -30.91 -8.03
N ILE A 177 9.93 -31.74 -8.97
CA ILE A 177 9.30 -31.91 -10.29
C ILE A 177 8.76 -33.33 -10.41
N ALA A 178 7.55 -33.49 -10.94
CA ALA A 178 6.90 -34.77 -11.14
C ALA A 178 6.20 -34.84 -12.50
N GLY A 179 5.80 -36.04 -12.90
CA GLY A 179 5.08 -36.28 -14.16
C GLY A 179 5.94 -36.91 -15.25
N ILE A 180 5.48 -36.79 -16.51
CA ILE A 180 6.00 -37.58 -17.63
C ILE A 180 7.42 -37.20 -18.06
N SER A 181 7.87 -36.00 -17.69
CA SER A 181 9.14 -35.42 -18.08
C SER A 181 10.34 -35.98 -17.29
N LEU A 182 10.10 -36.70 -16.19
CA LEU A 182 11.16 -37.29 -15.39
C LEU A 182 11.99 -38.32 -16.18
N ALA A 183 13.31 -38.16 -16.10
CA ALA A 183 14.24 -39.14 -16.58
C ALA A 183 14.14 -40.44 -15.79
N ARG A 184 14.69 -41.53 -16.35
CA ARG A 184 14.81 -42.81 -15.65
C ARG A 184 15.57 -42.68 -14.32
N GLY A 185 16.67 -41.92 -14.37
CA GLY A 185 17.64 -41.74 -13.30
C GLY A 185 19.04 -41.43 -13.87
N TYR A 186 20.04 -41.49 -13.01
CA TYR A 186 21.44 -41.32 -13.35
C TYR A 186 22.06 -42.64 -13.85
N LEU A 187 22.78 -42.60 -14.96
CA LEU A 187 23.42 -43.79 -15.53
C LEU A 187 24.48 -44.32 -14.57
N ASN A 188 24.41 -45.62 -14.25
CA ASN A 188 25.33 -46.33 -13.35
C ASN A 188 25.38 -45.77 -11.92
N MET A 189 24.38 -44.99 -11.48
CA MET A 189 24.30 -44.44 -10.13
C MET A 189 22.91 -44.70 -9.51
N PRO A 190 22.58 -45.96 -9.18
CA PRO A 190 21.26 -46.32 -8.64
C PRO A 190 20.99 -45.70 -7.27
N GLU A 191 22.01 -45.54 -6.42
CA GLU A 191 21.88 -44.91 -5.10
C GLU A 191 21.50 -43.43 -5.20
N LEU A 192 22.24 -42.65 -6.01
CA LEU A 192 21.91 -41.25 -6.26
C LEU A 192 20.56 -41.09 -6.97
N THR A 193 20.20 -42.05 -7.83
CA THR A 193 18.87 -42.08 -8.46
C THR A 193 17.77 -42.25 -7.41
N ALA A 194 17.94 -43.18 -6.46
CA ALA A 194 16.96 -43.37 -5.39
C ALA A 194 16.91 -42.17 -4.43
N GLU A 195 18.04 -41.50 -4.19
CA GLU A 195 18.09 -40.28 -3.36
C GLU A 195 17.34 -39.10 -4.00
N LYS A 196 17.54 -38.87 -5.31
CA LYS A 196 16.99 -37.69 -5.99
C LYS A 196 15.61 -37.91 -6.60
N PHE A 197 15.29 -39.13 -7.03
CA PHE A 197 14.01 -39.47 -7.65
C PHE A 197 13.18 -40.37 -6.74
N ILE A 198 12.53 -39.74 -5.76
CA ILE A 198 11.77 -40.39 -4.70
C ILE A 198 10.31 -40.64 -5.10
N GLU A 199 9.62 -41.48 -4.33
CA GLU A 199 8.16 -41.59 -4.44
C GLU A 199 7.48 -40.30 -3.97
N SER A 200 6.48 -39.83 -4.72
CA SER A 200 5.71 -38.64 -4.39
C SER A 200 4.77 -38.94 -3.22
N PRO A 201 4.83 -38.19 -2.10
CA PRO A 201 3.89 -38.36 -1.00
C PRO A 201 2.48 -37.83 -1.32
N PHE A 202 2.32 -37.12 -2.44
CA PHE A 202 1.08 -36.43 -2.79
C PHE A 202 0.15 -37.25 -3.68
N LEU A 203 0.70 -38.11 -4.54
CA LEU A 203 -0.07 -38.94 -5.47
C LEU A 203 0.47 -40.38 -5.49
N PRO A 204 -0.36 -41.39 -5.18
CA PRO A 204 0.06 -42.79 -5.21
C PRO A 204 0.59 -43.23 -6.58
N GLY A 205 1.77 -43.84 -6.60
CA GLY A 205 2.38 -44.37 -7.83
C GLY A 205 3.10 -43.33 -8.71
N GLU A 206 3.19 -42.07 -8.28
CA GLU A 206 3.98 -41.03 -8.95
C GLU A 206 5.38 -40.90 -8.32
N ARG A 207 6.40 -40.63 -9.14
CA ARG A 207 7.74 -40.24 -8.68
C ARG A 207 7.90 -38.73 -8.75
N MET A 208 8.68 -38.16 -7.82
CA MET A 208 9.13 -36.77 -7.88
C MET A 208 10.66 -36.67 -7.81
N TYR A 209 11.22 -35.70 -8.52
CA TYR A 209 12.63 -35.36 -8.54
C TYR A 209 12.89 -34.14 -7.67
N LYS A 210 13.82 -34.24 -6.71
CA LYS A 210 14.28 -33.13 -5.87
C LYS A 210 15.37 -32.34 -6.60
N SER A 211 15.07 -31.12 -7.06
CA SER A 211 16.01 -30.35 -7.89
C SER A 211 17.19 -29.76 -7.12
N GLY A 212 17.04 -29.57 -5.81
CA GLY A 212 17.99 -28.81 -5.01
C GLY A 212 17.94 -27.30 -5.26
N ASP A 213 16.95 -26.82 -6.03
CA ASP A 213 16.66 -25.41 -6.21
C ASP A 213 15.60 -24.94 -5.21
N LEU A 214 15.72 -23.69 -4.76
CA LEU A 214 14.76 -23.01 -3.91
C LEU A 214 13.82 -22.18 -4.78
N ALA A 215 12.52 -22.31 -4.53
CA ALA A 215 11.48 -21.57 -5.23
C ALA A 215 10.32 -21.26 -4.29
N ARG A 216 9.42 -20.38 -4.73
CA ARG A 216 8.13 -20.15 -4.07
C ARG A 216 7.03 -19.93 -5.09
N TRP A 217 5.81 -20.28 -4.72
CA TRP A 217 4.62 -19.91 -5.48
C TRP A 217 4.32 -18.44 -5.31
N LEU A 218 4.06 -17.76 -6.42
CA LEU A 218 3.46 -16.43 -6.45
C LEU A 218 1.93 -16.55 -6.40
N PRO A 219 1.19 -15.52 -5.93
CA PRO A 219 -0.26 -15.55 -5.79
C PRO A 219 -1.02 -15.84 -7.09
N ASP A 220 -0.45 -15.43 -8.20
CA ASP A 220 -0.97 -15.63 -9.56
C ASP A 220 -0.71 -17.04 -10.11
N GLY A 221 -0.07 -17.93 -9.32
CA GLY A 221 0.27 -19.29 -9.72
C GLY A 221 1.50 -19.42 -10.61
N ASN A 222 2.32 -18.37 -10.78
CA ASN A 222 3.68 -18.50 -11.32
C ASN A 222 4.67 -18.93 -10.23
N LEU A 223 5.82 -19.48 -10.63
CA LEU A 223 6.92 -19.79 -9.72
C LEU A 223 8.03 -18.75 -9.82
N GLU A 224 8.52 -18.32 -8.67
CA GLU A 224 9.73 -17.52 -8.53
C GLU A 224 10.92 -18.41 -8.16
N PHE A 225 12.04 -18.25 -8.86
CA PHE A 225 13.28 -18.96 -8.60
C PHE A 225 14.18 -18.17 -7.64
N LEU A 226 14.53 -18.76 -6.50
CA LEU A 226 15.26 -18.10 -5.40
C LEU A 226 16.73 -18.51 -5.30
N GLY A 227 17.17 -19.49 -6.10
CA GLY A 227 18.56 -19.95 -6.14
C GLY A 227 18.70 -21.43 -5.81
N ARG A 228 19.92 -21.85 -5.45
CA ARG A 228 20.24 -23.24 -5.11
C ARG A 228 20.40 -23.44 -3.61
N LYS A 229 20.08 -24.64 -3.15
CA LYS A 229 20.30 -25.12 -1.79
C LYS A 229 21.79 -25.41 -1.51
N ASP A 230 22.61 -25.64 -2.54
CA ASP A 230 24.04 -25.98 -2.47
C ASP A 230 24.99 -24.89 -3.04
N GLN A 231 26.25 -24.90 -2.55
CA GLN A 231 27.21 -23.79 -2.52
C GLN A 231 27.87 -23.41 -3.87
N GLN A 232 27.11 -23.07 -4.92
CA GLN A 232 27.69 -22.23 -5.99
C GLN A 232 27.92 -20.80 -5.48
N VAL A 233 29.08 -20.23 -5.79
CA VAL A 233 29.53 -18.97 -5.19
C VAL A 233 29.28 -17.80 -6.15
N LYS A 234 28.57 -16.78 -5.65
CA LYS A 234 28.45 -15.49 -6.32
C LYS A 234 29.58 -14.60 -5.81
N ILE A 235 30.43 -14.11 -6.71
CA ILE A 235 31.53 -13.19 -6.40
C ILE A 235 31.29 -11.92 -7.21
N ARG A 236 31.12 -10.77 -6.54
CA ARG A 236 30.90 -9.47 -7.19
C ARG A 236 29.73 -9.45 -8.20
N GLY A 237 28.65 -10.18 -7.89
CA GLY A 237 27.46 -10.29 -8.74
C GLY A 237 27.53 -11.32 -9.86
N PHE A 238 28.69 -11.97 -10.08
CA PHE A 238 28.87 -13.01 -11.10
C PHE A 238 28.82 -14.41 -10.49
N ARG A 239 28.13 -15.34 -11.15
CA ARG A 239 28.10 -16.77 -10.78
C ARG A 239 29.39 -17.41 -11.29
N ILE A 240 30.19 -17.98 -10.40
CA ILE A 240 31.50 -18.53 -10.74
C ILE A 240 31.54 -20.01 -10.39
N GLU A 241 31.96 -20.83 -11.36
CA GLU A 241 32.36 -22.21 -11.12
C GLU A 241 33.86 -22.24 -10.78
N THR A 242 34.19 -22.53 -9.53
CA THR A 242 35.60 -22.51 -9.08
C THR A 242 36.47 -23.52 -9.84
N GLY A 243 35.88 -24.63 -10.31
CA GLY A 243 36.53 -25.62 -11.15
C GLY A 243 37.02 -25.09 -12.51
N GLU A 244 36.41 -24.04 -13.06
CA GLU A 244 36.88 -23.41 -14.30
C GLU A 244 38.22 -22.71 -14.08
N ILE A 245 38.38 -22.05 -12.93
CA ILE A 245 39.59 -21.35 -12.54
C ILE A 245 40.71 -22.35 -12.22
N GLU A 246 40.37 -23.44 -11.52
CA GLU A 246 41.29 -24.56 -11.25
C GLU A 246 41.84 -25.15 -12.56
N TYR A 247 40.95 -25.38 -13.53
CA TYR A 247 41.31 -25.92 -14.83
C TYR A 247 42.25 -24.99 -15.62
N GLN A 248 42.05 -23.67 -15.57
CA GLN A 248 42.96 -22.73 -16.23
C GLN A 248 44.31 -22.63 -15.52
N LEU A 249 44.34 -22.69 -14.19
CA LEU A 249 45.58 -22.72 -13.42
C LEU A 249 46.47 -23.91 -13.80
N LEU A 250 45.87 -25.09 -13.98
CA LEU A 250 46.57 -26.31 -14.40
C LEU A 250 47.20 -26.19 -15.80
N LYS A 251 46.74 -25.25 -16.65
CA LYS A 251 47.32 -25.00 -17.99
C LYS A 251 48.59 -24.14 -18.00
N HIS A 252 49.01 -23.60 -16.85
CA HIS A 252 50.24 -22.79 -16.75
C HIS A 252 51.52 -23.63 -16.96
N GLY A 253 51.43 -24.96 -17.05
CA GLY A 253 52.54 -25.88 -17.35
C GLY A 253 53.51 -26.12 -16.20
N LEU A 254 53.62 -25.17 -15.27
CA LEU A 254 54.42 -25.28 -14.04
C LEU A 254 53.58 -25.58 -12.79
N VAL A 255 52.25 -25.50 -12.89
CA VAL A 255 51.30 -25.84 -11.82
C VAL A 255 50.97 -27.34 -11.90
N LYS A 256 51.09 -28.07 -10.79
CA LYS A 256 50.85 -29.52 -10.69
C LYS A 256 49.42 -29.83 -10.27
N GLU A 257 48.94 -29.18 -9.22
CA GLU A 257 47.61 -29.33 -8.65
C GLU A 257 47.08 -27.94 -8.27
N ALA A 258 45.76 -27.72 -8.40
CA ALA A 258 45.13 -26.45 -8.05
C ALA A 258 43.72 -26.68 -7.49
N VAL A 259 43.36 -25.93 -6.46
CA VAL A 259 42.03 -25.90 -5.84
C VAL A 259 41.64 -24.46 -5.55
N VAL A 260 40.44 -24.06 -5.93
CA VAL A 260 39.92 -22.71 -5.76
C VAL A 260 38.69 -22.75 -4.87
N VAL A 261 38.71 -21.97 -3.79
CA VAL A 261 37.63 -21.90 -2.81
C VAL A 261 37.17 -20.46 -2.63
N ALA A 262 35.88 -20.27 -2.36
CA ALA A 262 35.39 -18.99 -1.87
C ALA A 262 35.45 -18.97 -0.35
N ARG A 263 36.00 -17.89 0.22
CA ARG A 263 36.00 -17.63 1.67
C ARG A 263 35.31 -16.30 1.96
N GLY A 264 34.85 -16.11 3.20
CA GLY A 264 34.09 -14.95 3.68
C GLY A 264 32.59 -15.20 3.79
N ASP A 265 31.94 -14.58 4.76
CA ASP A 265 30.50 -14.76 5.04
C ASP A 265 29.62 -13.86 4.16
N GLU A 266 29.81 -12.53 4.22
CA GLU A 266 28.98 -11.56 3.48
C GLU A 266 29.65 -11.10 2.16
N ASP A 267 30.97 -10.90 2.16
CA ASP A 267 31.76 -10.49 1.00
C ASP A 267 32.67 -11.63 0.51
N LYS A 268 32.08 -12.59 -0.21
CA LYS A 268 32.79 -13.77 -0.70
C LYS A 268 33.91 -13.38 -1.65
N TYR A 269 35.12 -13.91 -1.42
CA TYR A 269 36.29 -13.73 -2.27
C TYR A 269 36.93 -15.08 -2.62
N LEU A 270 37.58 -15.13 -3.77
CA LEU A 270 38.23 -16.35 -4.29
C LEU A 270 39.67 -16.48 -3.78
N CYS A 271 40.03 -17.69 -3.34
CA CYS A 271 41.38 -18.10 -2.96
C CYS A 271 41.83 -19.30 -3.79
N ALA A 272 42.94 -19.17 -4.51
CA ALA A 272 43.57 -20.26 -5.24
C ALA A 272 44.72 -20.86 -4.46
N TYR A 273 44.62 -22.15 -4.15
CA TYR A 273 45.68 -22.97 -3.59
C TYR A 273 46.29 -23.81 -4.70
N TYR A 274 47.62 -23.88 -4.79
CA TYR A 274 48.27 -24.65 -5.85
C TYR A 274 49.63 -25.21 -5.42
N THR A 275 50.04 -26.30 -6.07
CA THR A 275 51.40 -26.86 -6.00
C THR A 275 52.09 -26.67 -7.35
N ALA A 276 53.41 -26.51 -7.36
CA ALA A 276 54.17 -26.23 -8.59
C ALA A 276 55.48 -27.02 -8.67
N TYR A 277 56.11 -27.05 -9.84
CA TYR A 277 57.46 -27.62 -10.03
C TYR A 277 58.57 -26.72 -9.45
N GLU A 278 58.31 -25.42 -9.37
CA GLU A 278 59.21 -24.39 -8.84
C GLU A 278 58.38 -23.25 -8.20
N GLU A 279 59.04 -22.30 -7.55
CA GLU A 279 58.39 -21.13 -6.94
C GLU A 279 57.84 -20.18 -8.03
N LEU A 280 56.53 -19.92 -8.01
CA LEU A 280 55.86 -19.12 -9.03
C LEU A 280 55.51 -17.73 -8.53
N SER A 281 55.81 -16.73 -9.35
CA SER A 281 55.43 -15.34 -9.08
C SER A 281 53.92 -15.15 -9.23
N ILE A 282 53.28 -14.63 -8.17
CA ILE A 282 51.83 -14.36 -8.12
C ILE A 282 51.39 -13.40 -9.24
N SER A 283 52.21 -12.38 -9.56
CA SER A 283 51.88 -11.44 -10.65
C SER A 283 51.82 -12.14 -12.00
N LYS A 284 52.73 -13.09 -12.27
CA LYS A 284 52.72 -13.89 -13.51
C LYS A 284 51.50 -14.82 -13.59
N LEU A 285 51.08 -15.41 -12.47
CA LEU A 285 49.86 -16.23 -12.42
C LEU A 285 48.59 -15.40 -12.62
N LYS A 286 48.51 -14.21 -12.01
CA LYS A 286 47.42 -13.25 -12.24
C LYS A 286 47.37 -12.81 -13.70
N ASP A 287 48.50 -12.43 -14.30
CA ASP A 287 48.57 -12.05 -15.71
C ASP A 287 48.22 -13.21 -16.65
N PHE A 288 48.58 -14.44 -16.28
CA PHE A 288 48.25 -15.63 -17.04
C PHE A 288 46.74 -15.92 -17.02
N LEU A 289 46.09 -15.76 -15.87
CA LEU A 289 44.65 -15.94 -15.72
C LEU A 289 43.88 -14.76 -16.33
N ALA A 290 44.33 -13.51 -16.15
CA ALA A 290 43.70 -12.32 -16.72
C ALA A 290 43.61 -12.35 -18.25
N LYS A 291 44.54 -13.04 -18.91
CA LYS A 291 44.51 -13.26 -20.37
C LYS A 291 43.49 -14.31 -20.82
N ARG A 292 42.89 -15.07 -19.90
CA ARG A 292 42.06 -16.26 -20.19
C ARG A 292 40.72 -16.29 -19.46
N LEU A 293 40.58 -15.48 -18.41
CA LEU A 293 39.42 -15.40 -17.54
C LEU A 293 39.08 -13.91 -17.29
N PRO A 294 37.79 -13.58 -17.14
CA PRO A 294 37.36 -12.23 -16.73
C PRO A 294 37.90 -11.82 -15.35
N ASP A 295 38.05 -10.51 -15.12
CA ASP A 295 38.61 -9.94 -13.87
C ASP A 295 37.94 -10.43 -12.58
N TYR A 296 36.63 -10.71 -12.60
CA TYR A 296 35.89 -11.20 -11.44
C TYR A 296 36.17 -12.69 -11.11
N MET A 297 36.71 -13.45 -12.06
CA MET A 297 37.15 -14.85 -11.88
C MET A 297 38.61 -14.96 -11.44
N ILE A 298 39.35 -13.85 -11.36
CA ILE A 298 40.74 -13.87 -10.89
C ILE A 298 40.72 -13.97 -9.36
N PRO A 299 41.33 -15.02 -8.76
CA PRO A 299 41.42 -15.16 -7.32
C PRO A 299 42.02 -13.92 -6.64
N SER A 300 41.41 -13.51 -5.54
CA SER A 300 41.93 -12.41 -4.72
C SER A 300 43.23 -12.80 -4.03
N TYR A 301 43.35 -14.09 -3.68
CA TYR A 301 44.51 -14.68 -3.00
C TYR A 301 45.07 -15.88 -3.76
N PHE A 302 46.39 -16.04 -3.69
CA PHE A 302 47.15 -17.16 -4.26
C PHE A 302 48.07 -17.71 -3.19
N VAL A 303 47.96 -19.00 -2.89
CA VAL A 303 48.74 -19.68 -1.85
C VAL A 303 49.44 -20.89 -2.46
N GLN A 304 50.78 -20.84 -2.53
CA GLN A 304 51.58 -21.98 -2.97
C GLN A 304 51.81 -22.93 -1.79
N LEU A 305 51.51 -24.21 -1.99
CA LEU A 305 51.74 -25.28 -1.01
C LEU A 305 52.83 -26.23 -1.50
N ASP A 306 53.55 -26.85 -0.56
CA ASP A 306 54.52 -27.91 -0.87
C ASP A 306 53.82 -29.20 -1.36
N ALA A 307 52.64 -29.50 -0.80
CA ALA A 307 51.77 -30.61 -1.20
C ALA A 307 50.30 -30.29 -0.84
N MET A 308 49.33 -30.82 -1.60
CA MET A 308 47.91 -30.69 -1.25
C MET A 308 47.56 -31.57 -0.04
N PRO A 309 46.83 -31.04 0.97
CA PRO A 309 46.37 -31.85 2.09
C PRO A 309 45.33 -32.87 1.61
N LEU A 310 45.46 -34.13 2.03
CA LEU A 310 44.57 -35.23 1.63
C LEU A 310 43.84 -35.81 2.85
N THR A 311 42.57 -36.16 2.66
CA THR A 311 41.76 -36.96 3.59
C THR A 311 42.26 -38.42 3.63
N SER A 312 41.80 -39.20 4.62
CA SER A 312 42.10 -40.64 4.75
C SER A 312 41.69 -41.49 3.54
N ASN A 313 40.85 -40.95 2.63
CA ASN A 313 40.41 -41.58 1.38
C ASN A 313 41.15 -41.03 0.14
N SER A 314 42.31 -40.38 0.33
CA SER A 314 43.15 -39.82 -0.75
C SER A 314 42.48 -38.74 -1.61
N LYS A 315 41.44 -38.06 -1.11
CA LYS A 315 40.82 -36.87 -1.73
C LYS A 315 41.33 -35.59 -1.05
N ILE A 316 41.42 -34.47 -1.78
CA ILE A 316 41.88 -33.18 -1.21
C ILE A 316 40.98 -32.74 -0.05
N ASP A 317 41.60 -32.44 1.09
CA ASP A 317 40.91 -31.96 2.29
C ASP A 317 40.83 -30.43 2.28
N ILE A 318 39.71 -29.92 1.78
CA ILE A 318 39.44 -28.47 1.68
C ILE A 318 39.44 -27.79 3.05
N LYS A 319 39.06 -28.50 4.12
CA LYS A 319 39.01 -27.94 5.48
C LYS A 319 40.39 -27.79 6.10
N ALA A 320 41.36 -28.56 5.63
CA ALA A 320 42.75 -28.50 6.08
C ALA A 320 43.60 -27.47 5.31
N LEU A 321 43.01 -26.71 4.37
CA LEU A 321 43.72 -25.65 3.62
C LEU A 321 43.98 -24.42 4.53
N PRO A 322 45.22 -23.89 4.57
CA PRO A 322 45.58 -22.79 5.46
C PRO A 322 44.85 -21.48 5.10
N ASP A 323 44.62 -20.61 6.08
CA ASP A 323 44.03 -19.28 5.83
C ASP A 323 45.01 -18.36 5.08
N PRO A 324 44.53 -17.56 4.12
CA PRO A 324 45.40 -16.66 3.35
C PRO A 324 45.78 -15.42 4.17
N GLU A 325 47.05 -15.29 4.55
CA GLU A 325 47.54 -14.11 5.26
C GLU A 325 47.54 -12.83 4.39
N GLY A 326 46.72 -11.85 4.80
CA GLY A 326 46.93 -10.41 4.66
C GLY A 326 47.29 -9.82 3.28
N ARG A 327 46.28 -9.44 2.48
CA ARG A 327 46.21 -8.20 1.65
C ARG A 327 44.91 -8.19 0.81
N LYS A 328 43.83 -7.67 1.37
CA LYS A 328 42.59 -7.31 0.64
C LYS A 328 42.79 -5.92 0.03
N SER A 329 42.62 -5.82 -1.30
CA SER A 329 42.60 -4.55 -2.05
C SER A 329 41.13 -4.21 -2.33
N LEU A 330 40.66 -3.07 -1.80
CA LEU A 330 39.34 -2.49 -2.05
C LEU A 330 39.48 -1.08 -2.66
N LYS A 331 38.39 -0.63 -3.28
CA LYS A 331 38.29 0.30 -4.41
C LYS A 331 38.33 1.82 -4.10
N THR A 332 38.64 2.22 -2.88
CA THR A 332 39.15 3.56 -2.55
C THR A 332 40.58 3.35 -2.06
N LEU A 333 41.54 4.18 -2.49
CA LEU A 333 42.88 4.15 -1.89
C LEU A 333 42.67 4.34 -0.38
N TYR A 334 42.81 3.27 0.40
CA TYR A 334 42.76 3.37 1.86
C TYR A 334 43.88 4.33 2.26
N VAL A 335 43.49 5.52 2.71
CA VAL A 335 44.41 6.53 3.21
C VAL A 335 44.40 6.43 4.72
N GLU A 336 45.54 6.04 5.29
CA GLU A 336 45.74 5.98 6.74
C GLU A 336 45.63 7.39 7.35
N PRO A 337 45.16 7.51 8.61
CA PRO A 337 45.23 8.74 9.37
C PRO A 337 46.62 9.36 9.33
N GLN A 338 46.70 10.65 8.99
CA GLN A 338 47.97 11.36 8.81
C GLN A 338 48.33 12.24 10.01
N ASN A 339 47.42 12.41 10.96
CA ASN A 339 47.65 13.18 12.19
C ASN A 339 46.83 12.63 13.37
N GLU A 340 47.18 13.08 14.58
CA GLU A 340 46.60 12.59 15.85
C GLU A 340 45.08 12.83 15.96
N ILE A 341 44.55 13.88 15.32
CA ILE A 341 43.10 14.15 15.30
C ILE A 341 42.40 13.14 14.39
N GLU A 342 42.94 12.86 13.20
CA GLU A 342 42.41 11.85 12.29
C GLU A 342 42.49 10.44 12.88
N GLU A 343 43.54 10.12 13.64
CA GLU A 343 43.71 8.81 14.29
C GLU A 343 42.64 8.58 15.36
N LYS A 344 42.45 9.56 16.26
CA LYS A 344 41.39 9.52 17.28
C LYS A 344 39.99 9.52 16.66
N LEU A 345 39.76 10.29 15.60
CA LEU A 345 38.48 10.27 14.88
C LEU A 345 38.22 8.91 14.22
N ALA A 346 39.24 8.30 13.62
CA ALA A 346 39.11 6.96 13.06
C ALA A 346 38.74 5.94 14.14
N ASP A 347 39.35 6.01 15.32
CA ASP A 347 39.02 5.12 16.43
C ASP A 347 37.59 5.33 16.96
N ILE A 348 37.15 6.59 17.08
CA ILE A 348 35.76 6.92 17.41
C ILE A 348 34.80 6.34 16.37
N TRP A 349 35.11 6.46 15.08
CA TRP A 349 34.28 5.89 14.02
C TRP A 349 34.27 4.36 14.06
N LYS A 350 35.40 3.69 14.35
CA LYS A 350 35.46 2.23 14.49
C LYS A 350 34.55 1.77 15.62
N GLU A 351 34.57 2.47 16.76
CA GLU A 351 33.72 2.18 17.91
C GLU A 351 32.22 2.35 17.59
N ILE A 352 31.86 3.44 16.91
CA ILE A 352 30.45 3.76 16.61
C ILE A 352 29.88 2.93 15.45
N LEU A 353 30.69 2.65 14.42
CA LEU A 353 30.25 1.93 13.23
C LEU A 353 30.48 0.42 13.32
N GLY A 354 31.36 -0.05 14.22
CA GLY A 354 31.70 -1.46 14.38
C GLY A 354 32.60 -2.01 13.25
N ILE A 355 33.36 -1.14 12.57
CA ILE A 355 34.19 -1.48 11.40
C ILE A 355 35.66 -1.39 11.79
N GLU A 356 36.47 -2.42 11.51
CA GLU A 356 37.88 -2.48 11.95
C GLU A 356 38.84 -1.53 11.19
N LYS A 357 38.56 -1.25 9.90
CA LYS A 357 39.38 -0.38 9.04
C LYS A 357 38.54 0.71 8.40
N ILE A 358 38.87 1.95 8.73
CA ILE A 358 38.23 3.16 8.22
C ILE A 358 39.33 4.09 7.68
N GLY A 359 39.27 4.41 6.39
CA GLY A 359 40.15 5.37 5.73
C GLY A 359 39.67 6.80 5.94
N ILE A 360 40.59 7.77 5.88
CA ILE A 360 40.23 9.18 6.17
C ILE A 360 39.29 9.84 5.14
N ASP A 361 39.13 9.22 3.98
CA ASP A 361 38.25 9.65 2.89
C ASP A 361 36.95 8.85 2.79
N ASP A 362 36.72 7.90 3.71
CA ASP A 362 35.47 7.14 3.74
C ASP A 362 34.32 8.03 4.23
N ASP A 363 33.14 7.86 3.62
CA ASP A 363 31.93 8.61 3.97
C ASP A 363 31.20 7.95 5.16
N PHE A 364 30.89 8.73 6.19
CA PHE A 364 30.24 8.25 7.42
C PHE A 364 28.92 7.52 7.16
N PHE A 365 28.12 8.02 6.22
CA PHE A 365 26.79 7.49 5.92
C PHE A 365 26.86 6.29 4.97
N GLU A 366 27.84 6.25 4.06
CA GLU A 366 28.10 5.06 3.24
C GLU A 366 28.57 3.86 4.08
N LEU A 367 29.27 4.13 5.19
CA LEU A 367 29.70 3.11 6.15
C LEU A 367 28.60 2.69 7.15
N GLY A 368 27.33 3.04 6.91
CA GLY A 368 26.20 2.65 7.77
C GLY A 368 26.01 3.55 8.99
N GLY A 369 26.47 4.80 8.91
CA GLY A 369 26.12 5.88 9.84
C GLY A 369 24.69 6.38 9.61
N HIS A 370 23.95 6.62 10.69
CA HIS A 370 22.61 7.25 10.67
C HIS A 370 22.51 8.31 11.77
N SER A 371 21.41 9.07 11.86
CA SER A 371 21.29 10.23 12.76
C SER A 371 21.62 9.93 14.24
N LEU A 372 21.28 8.74 14.74
CA LEU A 372 21.62 8.32 16.10
C LEU A 372 23.14 8.13 16.27
N LYS A 373 23.80 7.44 15.32
CA LYS A 373 25.26 7.28 15.31
C LYS A 373 25.99 8.59 15.07
N ALA A 374 25.43 9.49 14.27
CA ALA A 374 25.96 10.84 14.05
C ALA A 374 25.87 11.69 15.33
N THR A 375 24.79 11.53 16.11
CA THR A 375 24.67 12.16 17.44
C THR A 375 25.71 11.60 18.40
N ALA A 376 25.85 10.26 18.48
CA ALA A 376 26.91 9.63 19.28
C ALA A 376 28.31 10.09 18.86
N LEU A 377 28.54 10.29 17.55
CA LEU A 377 29.79 10.81 17.01
C LEU A 377 30.07 12.23 17.50
N VAL A 378 29.09 13.14 17.40
CA VAL A 378 29.22 14.50 17.93
C VAL A 378 29.53 14.49 19.43
N THR A 379 28.80 13.69 20.20
CA THR A 379 29.01 13.52 21.64
C THR A 379 30.43 13.04 21.97
N GLN A 380 30.94 12.04 21.26
CA GLN A 380 32.27 11.48 21.49
C GLN A 380 33.38 12.42 21.02
N ILE A 381 33.16 13.18 19.93
CA ILE A 381 34.07 14.24 19.48
C ILE A 381 34.16 15.32 20.56
N HIS A 382 33.03 15.78 21.09
CA HIS A 382 33.01 16.80 22.13
C HIS A 382 33.78 16.35 23.38
N LYS A 383 33.54 15.11 23.83
CA LYS A 383 34.25 14.50 24.97
C LYS A 383 35.75 14.34 24.74
N THR A 384 36.17 13.97 23.53
CA THR A 384 37.57 13.64 23.23
C THR A 384 38.41 14.88 22.93
N PHE A 385 37.84 15.87 22.24
CA PHE A 385 38.57 17.02 21.71
C PHE A 385 38.24 18.36 22.39
N ASN A 386 37.23 18.41 23.28
CA ASN A 386 36.69 19.68 23.82
C ASN A 386 36.29 20.66 22.71
N THR A 387 35.68 20.11 21.67
CA THR A 387 35.21 20.85 20.50
C THR A 387 33.78 20.46 20.23
N GLU A 388 32.90 21.44 20.25
CA GLU A 388 31.49 21.24 19.91
C GLU A 388 31.35 21.27 18.38
N ILE A 389 30.94 20.16 17.80
CA ILE A 389 30.58 20.04 16.38
C ILE A 389 29.07 19.94 16.30
N GLN A 390 28.44 20.65 15.38
CA GLN A 390 26.99 20.54 15.21
C GLN A 390 26.65 19.28 14.40
N LEU A 391 25.48 18.68 14.66
CA LEU A 391 25.03 17.51 13.89
C LEU A 391 25.02 17.80 12.38
N LYS A 392 24.62 19.00 11.98
CA LYS A 392 24.66 19.47 10.60
C LYS A 392 26.06 19.40 9.98
N ASP A 393 27.09 19.72 10.74
CA ASP A 393 28.47 19.66 10.25
C ASP A 393 28.87 18.23 9.89
N VAL A 394 28.37 17.21 10.61
CA VAL A 394 28.61 15.80 10.25
C VAL A 394 27.93 15.42 8.92
N PHE A 395 26.75 15.98 8.64
CA PHE A 395 26.03 15.76 7.37
C PHE A 395 26.66 16.49 6.18
N GLU A 396 27.33 17.62 6.42
CA GLU A 396 28.04 18.39 5.40
C GLU A 396 29.48 17.88 5.21
N ILE A 397 30.16 17.57 6.30
CA ILE A 397 31.56 17.18 6.38
C ILE A 397 31.64 15.69 6.68
N ARG A 398 31.39 14.90 5.64
CA ARG A 398 31.11 13.46 5.76
C ARG A 398 32.33 12.55 5.92
N THR A 399 33.54 13.11 5.93
CA THR A 399 34.79 12.32 5.99
C THR A 399 35.62 12.71 7.20
N ILE A 400 36.44 11.77 7.70
CA ILE A 400 37.36 12.02 8.81
C ILE A 400 38.31 13.18 8.48
N ARG A 401 38.83 13.25 7.25
CA ARG A 401 39.69 14.36 6.80
C ARG A 401 38.99 15.71 6.95
N GLY A 402 37.72 15.78 6.54
CA GLY A 402 36.93 17.00 6.67
C GLY A 402 36.68 17.37 8.13
N LEU A 403 36.26 16.40 8.95
CA LEU A 403 35.98 16.63 10.37
C LEU A 403 37.23 17.05 11.13
N ALA A 404 38.38 16.43 10.83
CA ALA A 404 39.66 16.82 11.42
C ALA A 404 40.06 18.26 11.09
N ALA A 405 39.72 18.75 9.89
CA ALA A 405 39.92 20.14 9.53
C ALA A 405 39.01 21.09 10.32
N SER A 406 37.73 20.70 10.51
CA SER A 406 36.77 21.47 11.31
C SER A 406 37.17 21.54 12.79
N ILE A 407 37.65 20.43 13.38
CA ILE A 407 38.14 20.40 14.76
C ILE A 407 39.36 21.32 14.94
N LYS A 408 40.24 21.41 13.94
CA LYS A 408 41.42 22.30 13.99
C LYS A 408 41.05 23.79 13.95
N THR A 409 39.93 24.15 13.32
CA THR A 409 39.50 25.55 13.15
C THR A 409 38.48 25.99 14.20
N ALA A 410 37.76 25.06 14.82
CA ALA A 410 36.80 25.35 15.88
C ALA A 410 37.50 25.75 17.19
N GLY A 411 36.94 26.75 17.89
CA GLY A 411 37.43 27.15 19.22
C GLY A 411 37.18 26.08 20.28
N GLN A 412 38.03 26.03 21.31
CA GLN A 412 37.81 25.12 22.45
C GLN A 412 36.51 25.49 23.19
N SER A 413 35.56 24.57 23.25
CA SER A 413 34.38 24.63 24.13
C SER A 413 34.66 23.68 25.30
N LEU A 414 34.79 24.22 26.50
CA LEU A 414 35.08 23.42 27.70
C LEU A 414 33.88 22.52 28.00
N TYR A 415 34.07 21.20 27.91
CA TYR A 415 33.10 20.22 28.38
C TYR A 415 32.80 20.45 29.88
N SER A 416 31.56 20.85 30.20
CA SER A 416 31.10 20.99 31.58
C SER A 416 30.24 19.80 31.99
N SER A 417 30.77 18.90 32.82
CA SER A 417 30.00 17.77 33.37
C SER A 417 28.78 18.25 34.15
N ILE A 418 27.68 17.49 34.07
CA ILE A 418 26.51 17.71 34.93
C ILE A 418 26.93 17.48 36.38
N LYS A 419 26.66 18.45 37.24
CA LYS A 419 27.00 18.34 38.67
C LYS A 419 25.86 17.65 39.42
N PRO A 420 26.16 16.81 40.43
CA PRO A 420 25.15 16.29 41.33
C PRO A 420 24.33 17.42 41.95
N ALA A 421 23.01 17.29 41.94
CA ALA A 421 22.11 18.28 42.49
C ALA A 421 22.26 18.34 44.01
N ASN A 422 22.59 19.53 44.53
CA ASN A 422 22.51 19.80 45.95
C ASN A 422 21.04 19.79 46.41
N ALA A 423 20.81 19.56 47.71
CA ALA A 423 19.49 19.78 48.28
C ALA A 423 19.06 21.24 48.01
N GLN A 424 17.86 21.44 47.45
CA GLN A 424 17.37 22.78 47.15
C GLN A 424 17.13 23.56 48.46
N GLU A 425 17.60 24.80 48.51
CA GLU A 425 17.35 25.67 49.67
C GLU A 425 15.82 25.80 49.86
N ASN A 426 15.35 25.43 51.05
CA ASN A 426 13.95 25.44 51.50
C ASN A 426 13.05 24.24 51.10
N TRP A 427 13.57 23.20 50.45
CA TRP A 427 12.78 21.98 50.18
C TRP A 427 13.15 20.84 51.14
N PRO A 428 12.22 19.91 51.47
CA PRO A 428 12.54 18.74 52.27
C PRO A 428 13.63 17.87 51.62
N HIS A 429 14.43 17.18 52.42
CA HIS A 429 15.45 16.27 51.89
C HIS A 429 14.81 15.17 51.02
N GLY A 430 15.40 14.91 49.85
CA GLY A 430 14.85 13.98 48.86
C GLY A 430 13.91 14.61 47.83
N TYR A 431 13.56 15.89 47.96
CA TYR A 431 12.70 16.62 47.02
C TYR A 431 13.54 17.36 46.00
N TYR A 432 13.23 17.17 44.71
CA TYR A 432 13.94 17.77 43.59
C TYR A 432 12.95 18.24 42.53
N ALA A 433 13.33 19.25 41.73
CA ALA A 433 12.49 19.72 40.64
C ALA A 433 12.29 18.62 39.59
N ALA A 434 11.05 18.43 39.12
CA ALA A 434 10.76 17.57 37.98
C ALA A 434 11.23 18.20 36.66
N SER A 435 11.63 17.37 35.69
CA SER A 435 11.90 17.82 34.32
C SER A 435 10.59 18.28 33.64
N SER A 436 10.67 19.11 32.59
CA SER A 436 9.48 19.56 31.86
C SER A 436 8.61 18.38 31.38
N ALA A 437 9.27 17.35 30.85
CA ALA A 437 8.64 16.14 30.35
C ALA A 437 7.93 15.34 31.46
N GLN A 438 8.53 15.25 32.66
CA GLN A 438 7.88 14.64 33.83
C GLN A 438 6.67 15.45 34.33
N LYS A 439 6.77 16.79 34.35
CA LYS A 439 5.63 17.65 34.73
C LYS A 439 4.42 17.38 33.84
N ARG A 440 4.62 17.27 32.52
CA ARG A 440 3.56 16.91 31.57
C ARG A 440 2.94 15.55 31.88
N LEU A 441 3.76 14.51 32.02
CA LEU A 441 3.22 13.17 32.29
C LEU A 441 2.45 13.10 33.60
N TYR A 442 2.91 13.82 34.62
CA TYR A 442 2.18 13.96 35.88
C TYR A 442 0.81 14.61 35.68
N ILE A 443 0.73 15.73 34.96
CA ILE A 443 -0.52 16.44 34.66
C ILE A 443 -1.45 15.57 33.82
N ILE A 444 -0.91 14.92 32.78
CA ILE A 444 -1.67 14.02 31.92
C ILE A 444 -2.30 12.93 32.77
N ASN A 445 -1.53 12.25 33.64
CA ASN A 445 -2.05 11.20 34.50
C ASN A 445 -3.21 11.61 35.42
N GLN A 446 -3.47 12.92 35.61
CA GLN A 446 -4.62 13.42 36.37
C GLN A 446 -5.92 13.49 35.54
N TYR A 447 -5.90 13.34 34.22
CA TYR A 447 -7.13 13.32 33.42
C TYR A 447 -7.86 11.98 33.52
N GLU A 448 -9.19 12.05 33.65
CA GLU A 448 -10.05 10.87 33.62
C GLU A 448 -9.92 10.12 32.28
N GLY A 449 -9.81 8.79 32.34
CA GLY A 449 -9.82 7.93 31.15
C GLY A 449 -8.46 7.54 30.57
N ILE A 450 -7.33 8.07 31.09
CA ILE A 450 -5.99 7.66 30.63
C ILE A 450 -5.64 6.24 31.06
N GLY A 451 -6.04 5.84 32.27
CA GLY A 451 -5.83 4.49 32.78
C GLY A 451 -4.38 4.04 32.71
N THR A 452 -4.08 3.12 31.79
CA THR A 452 -2.74 2.54 31.57
C THR A 452 -2.01 3.17 30.36
N GLY A 453 -2.52 4.24 29.76
CA GLY A 453 -2.01 4.79 28.49
C GLY A 453 -0.53 5.19 28.48
N TYR A 454 0.11 5.37 29.64
CA TYR A 454 1.55 5.64 29.80
C TYR A 454 2.30 4.56 30.59
N ASN A 455 1.74 3.36 30.68
CA ASN A 455 2.46 2.17 31.11
C ASN A 455 3.39 1.69 29.98
N MET A 456 4.48 1.03 30.36
CA MET A 456 5.47 0.40 29.48
C MET A 456 5.56 -1.09 29.82
N PRO A 457 4.54 -1.90 29.44
CA PRO A 457 4.55 -3.32 29.75
C PRO A 457 5.49 -4.09 28.81
N ALA A 458 6.17 -5.09 29.35
CA ALA A 458 6.98 -6.05 28.60
C ALA A 458 6.76 -7.47 29.17
N ALA A 459 6.74 -8.46 28.29
CA ALA A 459 6.58 -9.86 28.65
C ALA A 459 7.66 -10.70 27.94
N VAL A 460 8.32 -11.57 28.70
CA VAL A 460 9.41 -12.41 28.20
C VAL A 460 9.22 -13.83 28.70
N GLU A 461 9.23 -14.78 27.77
CA GLU A 461 9.31 -16.20 28.06
C GLU A 461 10.76 -16.57 28.38
N ILE A 462 10.96 -17.27 29.50
CA ILE A 462 12.24 -17.73 30.02
C ILE A 462 12.23 -19.25 30.06
N GLU A 463 13.14 -19.88 29.32
CA GLU A 463 13.38 -21.33 29.35
C GLU A 463 14.73 -21.64 30.01
N GLY A 464 14.71 -22.43 31.08
CA GLY A 464 15.90 -22.85 31.83
C GLY A 464 15.71 -22.90 33.35
N ASP A 465 16.80 -23.15 34.07
CA ASP A 465 16.82 -23.26 35.53
C ASP A 465 16.91 -21.86 36.18
N LEU A 466 15.77 -21.18 36.25
CA LEU A 466 15.65 -19.83 36.81
C LEU A 466 15.75 -19.86 38.34
N ASP A 467 16.65 -19.05 38.91
CA ASP A 467 16.78 -18.84 40.35
C ASP A 467 15.89 -17.68 40.78
N TYR A 468 14.77 -18.00 41.43
CA TYR A 468 13.78 -17.02 41.87
C TYR A 468 14.33 -16.00 42.88
N GLN A 469 15.19 -16.44 43.80
CA GLN A 469 15.75 -15.56 44.81
C GLN A 469 16.75 -14.59 44.17
N ARG A 470 17.58 -15.11 43.27
CA ARG A 470 18.53 -14.29 42.51
C ARG A 470 17.82 -13.28 41.60
N LEU A 471 16.68 -13.67 41.02
CA LEU A 471 15.82 -12.77 40.23
C LEU A 471 15.35 -11.57 41.07
N GLU A 472 14.79 -11.83 42.25
CA GLU A 472 14.30 -10.79 43.17
C GLU A 472 15.44 -9.90 43.69
N GLU A 473 16.57 -10.49 44.07
CA GLU A 473 17.77 -9.75 44.48
C GLU A 473 18.30 -8.85 43.36
N THR A 474 18.22 -9.29 42.10
CA THR A 474 18.68 -8.52 40.94
C THR A 474 17.82 -7.28 40.71
N PHE A 475 16.49 -7.41 40.75
CA PHE A 475 15.60 -6.26 40.63
C PHE A 475 15.77 -5.26 41.78
N ASN A 476 15.92 -5.74 43.02
CA ASN A 476 16.16 -4.86 44.15
C ASN A 476 17.50 -4.11 44.03
N LYS A 477 18.57 -4.76 43.54
CA LYS A 477 19.85 -4.08 43.23
C LYS A 477 19.71 -3.00 42.15
N LEU A 478 18.87 -3.24 41.13
CA LEU A 478 18.58 -2.22 40.11
C LEU A 478 17.87 -1.01 40.71
N ILE A 479 16.92 -1.22 41.62
CA ILE A 479 16.19 -0.15 42.32
C ILE A 479 17.10 0.65 43.25
N GLU A 480 18.01 -0.02 43.95
CA GLU A 480 19.02 0.65 44.79
C GLU A 480 19.94 1.53 43.94
N ARG A 481 20.40 1.00 42.80
CA ARG A 481 21.33 1.64 41.87
C ARG A 481 20.74 2.86 41.15
N HIS A 482 19.49 2.78 40.68
CA HIS A 482 18.84 3.82 39.90
C HIS A 482 17.79 4.55 40.71
N GLU A 483 18.08 5.80 41.09
CA GLU A 483 17.15 6.62 41.89
C GLU A 483 15.76 6.76 41.24
N SER A 484 15.69 6.79 39.91
CA SER A 484 14.44 6.89 39.14
C SER A 484 13.44 5.76 39.48
N LEU A 485 13.93 4.53 39.71
CA LEU A 485 13.07 3.37 40.02
C LEU A 485 12.46 3.44 41.44
N ARG A 486 13.06 4.23 42.33
CA ARG A 486 12.60 4.52 43.70
C ARG A 486 12.12 5.96 43.87
N THR A 487 11.69 6.59 42.78
CA THR A 487 11.16 7.96 42.79
C THR A 487 9.64 7.96 42.67
N SER A 488 8.97 8.79 43.47
CA SER A 488 7.57 9.17 43.29
C SER A 488 7.43 10.65 42.95
N PHE A 489 6.22 11.08 42.58
CA PHE A 489 5.92 12.43 42.14
C PHE A 489 4.80 13.03 42.99
N GLY A 490 4.84 14.34 43.19
CA GLY A 490 3.79 15.05 43.91
C GLY A 490 3.82 16.54 43.63
N VAL A 491 3.00 17.31 44.35
CA VAL A 491 2.99 18.77 44.26
C VAL A 491 3.49 19.35 45.59
N PHE A 492 4.50 20.21 45.51
CA PHE A 492 5.03 20.96 46.66
C PHE A 492 5.11 22.44 46.29
N GLU A 493 4.51 23.31 47.13
CA GLU A 493 4.42 24.77 46.89
C GLU A 493 3.86 25.16 45.50
N GLY A 494 2.96 24.33 44.94
CA GLY A 494 2.35 24.57 43.63
C GLY A 494 3.17 24.08 42.42
N GLU A 495 4.35 23.50 42.66
CA GLU A 495 5.20 22.91 41.62
C GLU A 495 5.17 21.38 41.68
N VAL A 496 5.25 20.73 40.51
CA VAL A 496 5.43 19.27 40.43
C VAL A 496 6.89 18.92 40.77
N VAL A 497 7.05 18.01 41.72
CA VAL A 497 8.35 17.61 42.28
C VAL A 497 8.60 16.10 42.16
N GLN A 498 9.88 15.73 42.14
CA GLN A 498 10.37 14.37 42.31
C GLN A 498 10.68 14.14 43.78
N ILE A 499 10.25 13.00 44.32
CA ILE A 499 10.51 12.56 45.69
C ILE A 499 11.34 11.28 45.60
N VAL A 500 12.64 11.39 45.83
CA VAL A 500 13.57 10.25 45.77
C VAL A 500 13.60 9.57 47.13
N HIS A 501 13.11 8.34 47.21
CA HIS A 501 13.05 7.57 48.46
C HIS A 501 14.39 6.90 48.74
N PRO A 502 14.90 6.87 49.99
CA PRO A 502 16.18 6.24 50.31
C PRO A 502 16.19 4.74 50.02
N GLU A 503 15.05 4.07 50.24
CA GLU A 503 14.82 2.66 49.93
C GLU A 503 13.43 2.50 49.33
N ALA A 504 13.29 1.58 48.37
CA ALA A 504 12.00 1.10 47.88
C ALA A 504 12.11 -0.41 47.68
N LYS A 505 11.20 -1.19 48.26
CA LYS A 505 11.18 -2.65 48.06
C LYS A 505 10.26 -2.99 46.89
N LEU A 506 10.76 -3.81 45.98
CA LEU A 506 9.97 -4.45 44.96
C LEU A 506 9.80 -5.92 45.31
N ASN A 507 8.54 -6.33 45.47
CA ASN A 507 8.15 -7.72 45.61
C ASN A 507 7.77 -8.25 44.23
N ILE A 508 8.18 -9.47 43.91
CA ILE A 508 7.77 -10.12 42.67
C ILE A 508 6.47 -10.90 42.92
N ASP A 509 5.45 -10.65 42.10
CA ASP A 509 4.19 -11.40 42.14
C ASP A 509 4.42 -12.79 41.50
N TYR A 510 4.65 -13.82 42.32
CA TYR A 510 4.83 -15.21 41.86
C TYR A 510 3.51 -15.97 41.81
N ILE A 511 3.17 -16.58 40.67
CA ILE A 511 2.01 -17.47 40.54
C ILE A 511 2.30 -18.62 39.56
N SER A 512 1.79 -19.83 39.84
CA SER A 512 1.80 -20.90 38.83
C SER A 512 0.62 -20.76 37.87
N GLU A 513 0.77 -21.18 36.61
CA GLU A 513 -0.32 -21.11 35.63
C GLU A 513 -1.58 -21.86 36.12
N THR A 514 -1.39 -23.05 36.71
CA THR A 514 -2.48 -23.84 37.31
C THR A 514 -3.20 -23.06 38.41
N GLU A 515 -2.45 -22.41 39.30
CA GLU A 515 -3.01 -21.61 40.39
C GLU A 515 -3.72 -20.34 39.88
N TYR A 516 -3.22 -19.72 38.82
CA TYR A 516 -3.87 -18.58 38.17
C TYR A 516 -5.23 -18.99 37.56
N ILE A 517 -5.25 -20.12 36.84
CA ILE A 517 -6.48 -20.68 36.25
C ILE A 517 -7.50 -21.03 37.36
N GLU A 518 -7.04 -21.64 38.46
CA GLU A 518 -7.90 -22.04 39.59
C GLU A 518 -8.45 -20.85 40.39
N LYS A 519 -7.66 -19.79 40.63
CA LYS A 519 -8.06 -18.65 41.46
C LYS A 519 -8.86 -17.57 40.70
N ILE A 520 -8.56 -17.35 39.42
CA ILE A 520 -9.02 -16.16 38.68
C ILE A 520 -10.00 -16.53 37.55
N GLY A 521 -9.95 -17.77 37.02
CA GLY A 521 -10.83 -18.28 35.97
C GLY A 521 -10.56 -17.70 34.58
N GLY A 522 -10.19 -18.56 33.61
CA GLY A 522 -9.91 -18.18 32.21
C GLY A 522 -8.80 -19.01 31.56
N SER A 523 -8.57 -18.83 30.25
CA SER A 523 -7.56 -19.58 29.47
C SER A 523 -6.16 -18.94 29.51
N GLY A 524 -5.30 -19.40 30.43
CA GLY A 524 -3.84 -19.34 30.33
C GLY A 524 -3.12 -17.99 30.50
N VAL A 525 -1.82 -18.02 30.21
CA VAL A 525 -0.80 -16.93 30.34
C VAL A 525 -1.21 -15.58 29.73
N ASP A 526 -1.89 -15.58 28.58
CA ASP A 526 -2.25 -14.32 27.88
C ASP A 526 -3.16 -13.42 28.72
N LYS A 527 -4.09 -14.02 29.47
CA LYS A 527 -4.94 -13.28 30.40
C LYS A 527 -4.14 -12.76 31.60
N ALA A 528 -3.16 -13.53 32.08
CA ALA A 528 -2.27 -13.09 33.16
C ALA A 528 -1.45 -11.86 32.74
N ILE A 529 -0.94 -11.82 31.50
CA ILE A 529 -0.26 -10.65 30.94
C ILE A 529 -1.19 -9.43 30.88
N LYS A 530 -2.44 -9.61 30.42
CA LYS A 530 -3.42 -8.51 30.34
C LYS A 530 -3.82 -7.98 31.72
N ASP A 531 -4.12 -8.86 32.68
CA ASP A 531 -4.51 -8.48 34.04
C ASP A 531 -3.35 -7.88 34.85
N PHE A 532 -2.10 -8.16 34.47
CA PHE A 532 -0.92 -7.63 35.13
C PHE A 532 -0.77 -6.11 34.92
N VAL A 533 -1.12 -5.60 33.73
CA VAL A 533 -1.01 -4.18 33.40
C VAL A 533 -2.14 -3.39 34.06
N ARG A 534 -1.78 -2.47 34.96
CA ARG A 534 -2.74 -1.70 35.75
C ARG A 534 -2.24 -0.28 36.04
N PRO A 535 -3.13 0.70 36.25
CA PRO A 535 -2.73 2.09 36.48
C PRO A 535 -1.73 2.23 37.64
N PHE A 536 -0.81 3.20 37.53
CA PHE A 536 0.12 3.56 38.60
C PHE A 536 -0.41 4.75 39.40
N ASP A 537 -0.18 4.70 40.71
CA ASP A 537 -0.33 5.86 41.59
C ASP A 537 1.03 6.56 41.65
N LEU A 538 1.17 7.69 40.95
CA LEU A 538 2.45 8.38 40.80
C LEU A 538 3.02 8.90 42.12
N GLU A 539 2.20 9.00 43.18
CA GLU A 539 2.64 9.43 44.51
C GLU A 539 3.34 8.31 45.30
N LYS A 540 3.31 7.06 44.82
CA LYS A 540 3.85 5.88 45.52
C LYS A 540 4.93 5.16 44.71
N ALA A 541 6.16 5.18 45.23
CA ALA A 541 7.25 4.37 44.70
C ALA A 541 7.19 2.91 45.22
N PRO A 542 7.73 1.92 44.47
CA PRO A 542 8.31 2.04 43.13
C PRO A 542 7.23 2.12 42.03
N LEU A 543 7.49 2.91 40.98
CA LEU A 543 6.63 2.99 39.79
C LEU A 543 6.95 1.89 38.77
N MET A 544 7.28 0.71 39.29
CA MET A 544 7.65 -0.50 38.57
C MET A 544 7.04 -1.71 39.30
N ARG A 545 6.59 -2.70 38.54
CA ARG A 545 6.05 -3.97 39.03
C ARG A 545 6.64 -5.11 38.23
N VAL A 546 6.86 -6.25 38.88
CA VAL A 546 7.37 -7.46 38.25
C VAL A 546 6.49 -8.63 38.67
N GLY A 547 6.09 -9.44 37.70
CA GLY A 547 5.34 -10.67 37.90
C GLY A 547 6.04 -11.84 37.23
N LEU A 548 5.91 -13.02 37.81
CA LEU A 548 6.46 -14.24 37.23
C LEU A 548 5.42 -15.35 37.25
N VAL A 549 5.05 -15.82 36.06
CA VAL A 549 4.15 -16.96 35.88
C VAL A 549 4.98 -18.19 35.55
N ARG A 550 4.90 -19.23 36.38
CA ARG A 550 5.50 -20.54 36.04
C ARG A 550 4.51 -21.37 35.22
N THR A 551 4.85 -21.65 33.97
CA THR A 551 4.02 -22.45 33.03
C THR A 551 4.39 -23.93 33.10
N GLU A 552 5.68 -24.23 33.09
CA GLU A 552 6.23 -25.58 33.27
C GLU A 552 7.40 -25.54 34.28
N GLU A 553 7.96 -26.70 34.63
CA GLU A 553 9.07 -26.79 35.61
C GLU A 553 10.28 -25.91 35.24
N LYS A 554 10.61 -25.82 33.95
CA LYS A 554 11.71 -25.01 33.41
C LYS A 554 11.25 -23.88 32.48
N ARG A 555 9.96 -23.52 32.51
CA ARG A 555 9.41 -22.45 31.66
C ARG A 555 8.62 -21.45 32.48
N HIS A 556 8.94 -20.19 32.24
CA HIS A 556 8.41 -19.06 32.98
C HIS A 556 8.06 -17.93 32.04
N VAL A 557 7.12 -17.09 32.44
CA VAL A 557 6.84 -15.81 31.79
C VAL A 557 7.06 -14.70 32.80
N LEU A 558 8.11 -13.91 32.53
CA LEU A 558 8.44 -12.71 33.29
C LEU A 558 7.68 -11.53 32.68
N MET A 559 6.90 -10.85 33.51
CA MET A 559 6.16 -9.66 33.14
C MET A 559 6.74 -8.48 33.91
N VAL A 560 7.03 -7.39 33.21
CA VAL A 560 7.52 -6.14 33.80
C VAL A 560 6.62 -5.02 33.32
N ASP A 561 6.12 -4.21 34.24
CA ASP A 561 5.31 -3.03 33.92
C ASP A 561 5.87 -1.85 34.71
N MET A 562 6.10 -0.73 34.03
CA MET A 562 6.60 0.50 34.64
C MET A 562 5.94 1.73 34.03
N HIS A 563 5.91 2.83 34.76
CA HIS A 563 5.36 4.07 34.24
C HIS A 563 6.39 4.83 33.39
N HIS A 564 5.97 5.37 32.25
CA HIS A 564 6.82 6.10 31.31
C HIS A 564 7.44 7.39 31.90
N ILE A 565 6.98 7.85 33.08
CA ILE A 565 7.54 9.02 33.78
C ILE A 565 8.92 8.76 34.42
N ILE A 566 9.26 7.48 34.67
CA ILE A 566 10.54 7.07 35.27
C ILE A 566 11.46 6.35 34.28
N SER A 567 11.01 6.10 33.05
CA SER A 567 11.72 5.27 32.07
C SER A 567 11.32 5.63 30.63
N ASP A 568 12.17 5.29 29.68
CA ASP A 568 11.96 5.42 28.24
C ASP A 568 12.57 4.23 27.47
N GLY A 569 12.45 4.21 26.14
CA GLY A 569 12.94 3.10 25.32
C GLY A 569 14.45 2.84 25.49
N MET A 570 15.27 3.88 25.65
CA MET A 570 16.71 3.74 25.92
C MET A 570 16.96 3.21 27.34
N SER A 571 16.19 3.66 28.33
CA SER A 571 16.26 3.16 29.71
C SER A 571 15.94 1.68 29.80
N MET A 572 15.03 1.16 28.97
CA MET A 572 14.74 -0.26 28.91
C MET A 572 15.96 -1.09 28.46
N ASN A 573 16.73 -0.60 27.48
CA ASN A 573 17.95 -1.28 27.05
C ASN A 573 19.01 -1.30 28.16
N ILE A 574 19.16 -0.20 28.89
CA ILE A 574 20.07 -0.12 30.06
C ILE A 574 19.62 -1.10 31.15
N LEU A 575 18.32 -1.13 31.44
CA LEU A 575 17.74 -2.04 32.44
C LEU A 575 18.00 -3.50 32.08
N ILE A 576 17.79 -3.89 30.82
CA ILE A 576 18.03 -5.23 30.28
C ILE A 576 19.52 -5.60 30.38
N GLU A 577 20.41 -4.71 29.92
CA GLU A 577 21.86 -4.92 29.96
C GLU A 577 22.36 -5.10 31.41
N GLU A 578 21.99 -4.18 32.31
CA GLU A 578 22.42 -4.23 33.71
C GLU A 578 21.78 -5.39 34.47
N PHE A 579 20.54 -5.77 34.13
CA PHE A 579 19.89 -6.96 34.67
C PHE A 579 20.70 -8.22 34.36
N ALA A 580 21.17 -8.42 33.12
CA ALA A 580 22.01 -9.57 32.77
C ALA A 580 23.29 -9.61 33.60
N TYR A 581 24.00 -8.48 33.70
CA TYR A 581 25.26 -8.42 34.44
C TYR A 581 25.08 -8.68 35.94
N LEU A 582 24.07 -8.07 36.56
CA LEU A 582 23.79 -8.26 37.98
C LEU A 582 23.28 -9.66 38.27
N TYR A 583 22.42 -10.21 37.41
CA TYR A 583 21.99 -11.59 37.53
C TYR A 583 23.17 -12.53 37.40
N GLU A 584 24.18 -12.28 36.56
CA GLU A 584 25.41 -13.10 36.53
C GLU A 584 26.35 -12.90 37.73
N GLY A 585 26.08 -11.92 38.60
CA GLY A 585 26.92 -11.60 39.76
C GLY A 585 28.13 -10.72 39.42
N ARG A 586 28.11 -10.02 38.27
CA ARG A 586 29.16 -9.05 37.90
C ARG A 586 28.92 -7.71 38.62
N SER A 587 30.01 -6.98 38.86
CA SER A 587 29.96 -5.61 39.41
C SER A 587 29.82 -4.58 38.29
N LEU A 588 28.97 -3.57 38.49
CA LEU A 588 28.79 -2.45 37.57
C LEU A 588 29.57 -1.20 38.03
N PRO A 589 30.06 -0.35 37.11
CA PRO A 589 30.68 0.93 37.45
C PRO A 589 29.70 1.86 38.20
N GLU A 590 30.24 2.71 39.08
CA GLU A 590 29.44 3.71 39.80
C GLU A 590 28.89 4.79 38.86
N LEU A 591 27.64 5.20 39.08
CA LEU A 591 27.00 6.27 38.33
C LEU A 591 27.42 7.63 38.92
N LYS A 592 27.94 8.52 38.08
CA LYS A 592 28.40 9.86 38.51
C LYS A 592 27.27 10.84 38.77
N ILE A 593 26.13 10.62 38.11
CA ILE A 593 24.91 11.42 38.23
C ILE A 593 23.69 10.49 38.27
N GLN A 594 22.55 11.03 38.63
CA GLN A 594 21.23 10.41 38.64
C GLN A 594 20.24 11.29 37.88
N TYR A 595 19.04 10.77 37.57
CA TYR A 595 18.06 11.52 36.77
C TYR A 595 17.66 12.87 37.40
N LYS A 596 17.57 12.95 38.73
CA LYS A 596 17.30 14.21 39.45
C LYS A 596 18.32 15.31 39.11
N ASP A 597 19.58 14.94 38.86
CA ASP A 597 20.66 15.88 38.59
C ASP A 597 20.48 16.49 37.19
N PHE A 598 20.09 15.65 36.23
CA PHE A 598 19.66 16.10 34.90
C PHE A 598 18.45 17.04 34.98
N ALA A 599 17.42 16.68 35.75
CA ALA A 599 16.21 17.50 35.85
C ALA A 599 16.50 18.88 36.44
N VAL A 600 17.36 18.97 37.46
CA VAL A 600 17.80 20.25 38.03
C VAL A 600 18.62 21.04 37.02
N TRP A 601 19.61 20.42 36.37
CA TRP A 601 20.43 21.04 35.34
C TRP A 601 19.60 21.59 34.17
N GLN A 602 18.64 20.80 33.66
CA GLN A 602 17.76 21.24 32.57
C GLN A 602 16.96 22.48 32.98
N ASN A 603 16.40 22.49 34.19
CA ASN A 603 15.66 23.64 34.71
C ASN A 603 16.56 24.89 34.85
N GLU A 604 17.83 24.73 35.19
CA GLU A 604 18.80 25.84 35.24
C GLU A 604 19.09 26.42 33.85
N LEU A 605 19.22 25.59 32.81
CA LEU A 605 19.39 26.06 31.42
C LEU A 605 18.24 26.98 30.98
N PHE A 606 17.00 26.62 31.35
CA PHE A 606 15.83 27.45 31.07
C PHE A 606 15.86 28.77 31.85
N LYS A 607 16.18 28.73 33.15
CA LYS A 607 16.26 29.93 34.01
C LYS A 607 17.35 30.90 33.56
N ASN A 608 18.49 30.38 33.11
CA ASN A 608 19.63 31.17 32.66
C ASN A 608 19.47 31.70 31.23
N GLY A 609 18.44 31.26 30.49
CA GLY A 609 18.16 31.69 29.13
C GLY A 609 19.07 31.04 28.07
N GLU A 610 19.76 29.96 28.41
CA GLU A 610 20.72 29.27 27.52
C GLU A 610 20.01 28.64 26.30
N VAL A 611 18.74 28.25 26.45
CA VAL A 611 17.88 27.69 25.39
C VAL A 611 16.97 28.72 24.70
N LYS A 612 17.13 30.02 25.00
CA LYS A 612 16.23 31.08 24.49
C LYS A 612 16.21 31.16 22.96
N LYS A 613 17.37 31.04 22.32
CA LYS A 613 17.49 31.05 20.85
C LYS A 613 16.74 29.90 20.20
N GLN A 614 16.77 28.72 20.81
CA GLN A 614 16.01 27.56 20.34
C GLN A 614 14.50 27.80 20.44
N GLY A 615 14.05 28.45 21.51
CA GLY A 615 12.65 28.86 21.65
C GLY A 615 12.20 29.91 20.62
N GLU A 616 13.07 30.87 20.26
CA GLU A 616 12.81 31.86 19.21
C GLU A 616 12.69 31.19 17.83
N TYR A 617 13.52 30.18 17.54
CA TYR A 617 13.39 29.36 16.34
C TYR A 617 12.02 28.67 16.28
N TRP A 618 11.63 27.93 17.31
CA TRP A 618 10.35 27.19 17.28
C TRP A 618 9.14 28.11 17.17
N LYS A 619 9.17 29.28 17.82
CA LYS A 619 8.15 30.30 17.62
C LYS A 619 8.06 30.73 16.17
N SER A 620 9.20 31.00 15.52
CA SER A 620 9.21 31.39 14.10
C SER A 620 8.65 30.30 13.16
N VAL A 621 8.84 29.01 13.48
CA VAL A 621 8.29 27.89 12.70
C VAL A 621 6.76 27.84 12.74
N PHE A 622 6.19 28.26 13.88
CA PHE A 622 4.75 28.29 14.13
C PHE A 622 4.16 29.71 14.07
N ASP A 623 4.88 30.67 13.48
CA ASP A 623 4.34 31.99 13.20
C ASP A 623 3.19 31.87 12.18
N GLY A 624 2.07 32.53 12.47
CA GLY A 624 0.88 32.53 11.61
C GLY A 624 -0.16 31.46 11.99
N ASN A 625 -0.93 30.99 11.01
CA ASN A 625 -1.96 29.98 11.24
C ASN A 625 -1.32 28.60 11.43
N ILE A 626 -1.77 27.85 12.43
CA ILE A 626 -1.31 26.48 12.70
C ILE A 626 -2.29 25.53 12.01
N PRO A 627 -1.84 24.64 11.12
CA PRO A 627 -2.75 23.72 10.43
C PRO A 627 -3.28 22.67 11.39
N VAL A 628 -4.55 22.33 11.23
CA VAL A 628 -5.17 21.15 11.87
C VAL A 628 -5.31 20.09 10.79
N LEU A 629 -4.78 18.89 11.04
CA LEU A 629 -4.83 17.79 10.08
C LEU A 629 -6.28 17.27 9.98
N ASP A 630 -6.85 17.31 8.79
CA ASP A 630 -8.23 16.90 8.51
C ASP A 630 -8.27 15.56 7.77
N MET A 631 -7.90 14.50 8.50
CA MET A 631 -7.92 13.14 7.96
C MET A 631 -9.37 12.68 7.68
N PRO A 632 -9.63 12.01 6.54
CA PRO A 632 -10.91 11.35 6.33
C PRO A 632 -11.04 10.17 7.29
N THR A 633 -11.90 10.32 8.31
CA THR A 633 -12.18 9.32 9.33
C THR A 633 -13.44 8.52 9.01
N ASP A 634 -13.45 7.23 9.33
CA ASP A 634 -14.63 6.37 9.18
C ASP A 634 -15.73 6.73 10.19
N TYR A 635 -15.34 7.23 11.36
CA TYR A 635 -16.24 7.64 12.44
C TYR A 635 -16.08 9.12 12.78
N PRO A 636 -17.16 9.82 13.18
CA PRO A 636 -17.07 11.21 13.60
C PRO A 636 -16.19 11.34 14.85
N ARG A 637 -15.33 12.37 14.86
CA ARG A 637 -14.45 12.64 16.00
C ARG A 637 -15.26 12.86 17.28
N PRO A 638 -14.92 12.18 18.40
CA PRO A 638 -15.59 12.39 19.67
C PRO A 638 -15.23 13.76 20.28
N LEU A 639 -16.11 14.33 21.11
CA LEU A 639 -15.88 15.62 21.80
C LEU A 639 -14.69 15.59 22.78
N ILE A 640 -14.36 14.41 23.28
CA ILE A 640 -13.22 14.15 24.18
C ILE A 640 -12.41 13.02 23.57
N GLN A 641 -11.09 13.18 23.54
CA GLN A 641 -10.19 12.19 22.97
C GLN A 641 -10.31 10.83 23.67
N SER A 642 -10.39 9.76 22.86
CA SER A 642 -10.25 8.38 23.31
C SER A 642 -8.83 7.86 23.05
N PHE A 643 -8.36 6.95 23.90
CA PHE A 643 -7.10 6.23 23.75
C PHE A 643 -7.29 4.79 23.29
N GLU A 644 -8.54 4.34 23.07
CA GLU A 644 -8.82 3.04 22.46
C GLU A 644 -8.20 2.99 21.06
N GLY A 645 -7.36 1.98 20.83
CA GLY A 645 -6.65 1.84 19.57
C GLY A 645 -6.50 0.39 19.13
N ASP A 646 -6.01 0.23 17.91
CA ASP A 646 -5.61 -1.06 17.35
C ASP A 646 -4.32 -0.84 16.55
N ARG A 647 -3.67 -1.93 16.16
CA ARG A 647 -2.40 -1.91 15.41
C ARG A 647 -2.46 -2.85 14.23
N ILE A 648 -1.89 -2.40 13.11
CA ILE A 648 -1.52 -3.26 11.99
C ILE A 648 -0.01 -3.24 11.79
N ASP A 649 0.56 -4.37 11.38
CA ASP A 649 1.97 -4.49 11.04
C ASP A 649 2.10 -4.98 9.60
N PHE A 650 3.07 -4.45 8.88
CA PHE A 650 3.40 -4.84 7.51
C PHE A 650 4.91 -4.75 7.27
N GLU A 651 5.42 -5.35 6.21
CA GLU A 651 6.85 -5.40 5.93
C GLU A 651 7.14 -4.85 4.53
N LEU A 652 8.16 -4.00 4.43
CA LEU A 652 8.72 -3.59 3.16
C LEU A 652 9.68 -4.67 2.69
N ASP A 653 9.52 -5.13 1.45
CA ASP A 653 10.41 -6.15 0.90
C ASP A 653 11.86 -5.66 0.80
N ARG A 654 12.76 -6.61 0.59
CA ARG A 654 14.21 -6.37 0.53
C ARG A 654 14.58 -5.41 -0.60
N GLU A 655 13.92 -5.52 -1.75
CA GLU A 655 14.24 -4.67 -2.91
C GLU A 655 13.89 -3.22 -2.63
N LEU A 656 12.70 -2.96 -2.11
CA LEU A 656 12.25 -1.64 -1.72
C LEU A 656 13.15 -1.08 -0.61
N THR A 657 13.52 -1.89 0.39
CA THR A 657 14.44 -1.50 1.45
C THR A 657 15.81 -1.07 0.90
N LEU A 658 16.40 -1.84 -0.02
CA LEU A 658 17.66 -1.50 -0.67
C LEU A 658 17.53 -0.24 -1.54
N GLY A 659 16.41 -0.09 -2.25
CA GLY A 659 16.09 1.08 -3.05
C GLY A 659 16.00 2.36 -2.22
N LEU A 660 15.32 2.30 -1.08
CA LEU A 660 15.20 3.41 -0.13
C LEU A 660 16.57 3.80 0.46
N ASN A 661 17.38 2.82 0.86
CA ASN A 661 18.75 3.06 1.33
C ASN A 661 19.65 3.66 0.23
N SER A 662 19.49 3.23 -1.02
CA SER A 662 20.20 3.82 -2.16
C SER A 662 19.74 5.25 -2.42
N LEU A 663 18.44 5.53 -2.32
CA LEU A 663 17.88 6.86 -2.47
C LEU A 663 18.38 7.82 -1.38
N SER A 664 18.42 7.38 -0.13
CA SER A 664 18.94 8.19 0.97
C SER A 664 20.42 8.53 0.76
N ALA A 665 21.24 7.54 0.37
CA ALA A 665 22.66 7.75 0.07
C ALA A 665 22.87 8.76 -1.09
N LYS A 666 22.17 8.56 -2.22
CA LYS A 666 22.28 9.43 -3.41
C LYS A 666 21.86 10.87 -3.16
N THR A 667 20.89 11.08 -2.29
CA THR A 667 20.35 12.42 -1.97
C THR A 667 21.06 13.08 -0.77
N GLY A 668 21.95 12.34 -0.09
CA GLY A 668 22.61 12.84 1.11
C GLY A 668 21.65 13.03 2.28
N THR A 669 20.62 12.19 2.36
CA THR A 669 19.61 12.17 3.42
C THR A 669 19.71 10.88 4.23
N THR A 670 18.98 10.79 5.33
CA THR A 670 18.82 9.53 6.05
C THR A 670 17.55 8.81 5.61
N LEU A 671 17.50 7.49 5.84
CA LEU A 671 16.29 6.70 5.62
C LEU A 671 15.08 7.29 6.35
N TYR A 672 15.26 7.76 7.59
CA TYR A 672 14.25 8.51 8.35
C TYR A 672 13.67 9.69 7.57
N MET A 673 14.50 10.53 6.95
CA MET A 673 14.05 11.70 6.20
C MET A 673 13.27 11.31 4.94
N VAL A 674 13.71 10.27 4.23
CA VAL A 674 13.02 9.74 3.05
C VAL A 674 11.63 9.24 3.43
N MET A 675 11.54 8.43 4.49
CA MET A 675 10.28 7.85 4.95
C MET A 675 9.33 8.92 5.51
N LEU A 676 9.85 9.91 6.25
CA LEU A 676 9.07 11.05 6.73
C LEU A 676 8.55 11.90 5.56
N ALA A 677 9.36 12.14 4.53
CA ALA A 677 8.92 12.87 3.33
C ALA A 677 7.78 12.12 2.64
N ALA A 678 7.92 10.81 2.41
CA ALA A 678 6.85 9.98 1.87
C ALA A 678 5.59 10.01 2.74
N TYR A 679 5.74 10.08 4.07
CA TYR A 679 4.62 10.14 5.00
C TYR A 679 3.86 11.47 4.89
N ASN A 680 4.58 12.59 4.76
CA ASN A 680 3.96 13.89 4.49
C ASN A 680 3.23 13.91 3.13
N VAL A 681 3.76 13.25 2.10
CA VAL A 681 3.08 13.11 0.81
C VAL A 681 1.77 12.34 0.97
N LEU A 682 1.79 11.20 1.67
CA LEU A 682 0.59 10.40 1.94
C LEU A 682 -0.49 11.24 2.64
N LEU A 683 -0.13 11.95 3.70
CA LEU A 683 -1.06 12.81 4.43
C LEU A 683 -1.62 13.92 3.55
N SER A 684 -0.78 14.55 2.71
CA SER A 684 -1.22 15.57 1.74
C SER A 684 -2.23 15.02 0.76
N LYS A 685 -2.00 13.82 0.22
CA LYS A 685 -2.93 13.19 -0.74
C LYS A 685 -4.28 12.82 -0.13
N TYR A 686 -4.31 12.41 1.13
CA TYR A 686 -5.55 12.08 1.83
C TYR A 686 -6.37 13.30 2.24
N THR A 687 -5.70 14.40 2.58
CA THR A 687 -6.34 15.60 3.16
C THR A 687 -6.51 16.75 2.18
N GLY A 688 -5.75 16.74 1.08
CA GLY A 688 -5.59 17.89 0.18
C GLY A 688 -4.80 19.06 0.79
N GLN A 689 -4.16 18.87 1.95
CA GLN A 689 -3.45 19.92 2.68
C GLN A 689 -1.95 19.95 2.33
N GLU A 690 -1.43 21.14 2.01
CA GLU A 690 0.01 21.35 1.72
C GLU A 690 0.81 21.93 2.91
N ASP A 691 0.23 21.97 4.12
CA ASP A 691 0.87 22.43 5.36
C ASP A 691 0.58 21.42 6.45
N ILE A 692 1.58 20.60 6.77
CA ILE A 692 1.42 19.39 7.58
C ILE A 692 2.41 19.42 8.75
N VAL A 693 1.91 19.15 9.95
CA VAL A 693 2.73 18.99 11.15
C VAL A 693 2.71 17.53 11.58
N VAL A 694 3.89 16.91 11.63
CA VAL A 694 4.08 15.53 12.08
C VAL A 694 4.92 15.53 13.35
N GLY A 695 4.45 14.85 14.40
CA GLY A 695 5.23 14.63 15.60
C GLY A 695 6.36 13.63 15.37
N SER A 696 7.54 13.89 15.94
CA SER A 696 8.67 12.96 15.92
C SER A 696 9.36 12.89 17.27
N PRO A 697 9.46 11.72 17.91
CA PRO A 697 10.16 11.57 19.18
C PRO A 697 11.68 11.57 18.97
N ILE A 698 12.40 12.12 19.94
CA ILE A 698 13.86 12.08 20.02
C ILE A 698 14.30 11.57 21.39
N ALA A 699 15.49 10.96 21.45
CA ALA A 699 15.99 10.36 22.70
C ALA A 699 16.23 11.40 23.82
N GLY A 700 16.51 12.67 23.48
CA GLY A 700 16.75 13.75 24.44
C GLY A 700 17.99 13.58 25.32
N ARG A 701 18.94 12.72 24.91
CA ARG A 701 20.20 12.42 25.62
C ARG A 701 21.41 13.01 24.91
N HIS A 702 21.42 14.33 24.70
CA HIS A 702 22.50 15.00 23.97
C HIS A 702 23.82 15.08 24.77
N HIS A 703 23.73 15.07 26.11
CA HIS A 703 24.89 15.18 26.98
C HIS A 703 25.48 13.79 27.31
N PRO A 704 26.81 13.58 27.22
CA PRO A 704 27.44 12.28 27.46
C PRO A 704 27.13 11.67 28.83
N ASP A 705 27.03 12.50 29.88
CA ASP A 705 26.73 12.01 31.24
C ASP A 705 25.35 11.32 31.36
N MET A 706 24.45 11.47 30.38
CA MET A 706 23.10 10.89 30.38
C MET A 706 23.04 9.45 29.83
N GLU A 707 24.12 8.94 29.23
CA GLU A 707 24.11 7.70 28.43
C GLU A 707 23.67 6.46 29.23
N LYS A 708 24.07 6.35 30.49
CA LYS A 708 23.83 5.18 31.36
C LYS A 708 22.75 5.41 32.43
N ILE A 709 21.96 6.48 32.32
CA ILE A 709 20.98 6.87 33.35
C ILE A 709 19.57 6.36 32.98
N ILE A 710 18.90 5.69 33.91
CA ILE A 710 17.47 5.35 33.74
C ILE A 710 16.60 6.55 34.09
N GLY A 711 15.66 6.90 33.21
CA GLY A 711 14.77 8.04 33.38
C GLY A 711 14.00 8.39 32.10
N PHE A 712 13.13 9.40 32.17
CA PHE A 712 12.36 9.85 31.01
C PHE A 712 13.03 11.04 30.31
N PHE A 713 13.77 10.79 29.23
CA PHE A 713 14.49 11.83 28.48
C PHE A 713 13.82 12.22 27.15
N VAL A 714 12.85 11.42 26.69
CA VAL A 714 12.22 11.62 25.38
C VAL A 714 11.58 13.00 25.28
N ASN A 715 12.04 13.78 24.30
CA ASN A 715 11.39 15.01 23.86
C ASN A 715 10.67 14.75 22.53
N THR A 716 9.73 15.61 22.15
CA THR A 716 8.98 15.49 20.89
C THR A 716 9.13 16.74 20.05
N LEU A 717 9.49 16.57 18.78
CA LEU A 717 9.61 17.65 17.81
C LEU A 717 8.35 17.72 16.94
N ALA A 718 7.86 18.92 16.70
CA ALA A 718 6.73 19.18 15.81
C ALA A 718 7.25 19.59 14.42
N LEU A 719 7.41 18.62 13.51
CA LEU A 719 8.00 18.83 12.20
C LEU A 719 6.95 19.35 11.21
N ARG A 720 6.98 20.66 10.95
CA ARG A 720 6.09 21.33 9.99
C ARG A 720 6.71 21.33 8.59
N ASN A 721 6.06 20.71 7.61
CA ASN A 721 6.55 20.57 6.23
C ASN A 721 5.47 20.96 5.22
N TYR A 722 5.91 21.30 3.99
CA TYR A 722 5.05 21.81 2.93
C TYR A 722 5.13 20.98 1.65
N PRO A 723 4.42 19.82 1.58
CA PRO A 723 4.40 18.92 0.43
C PRO A 723 3.58 19.51 -0.74
N LYS A 724 4.12 20.56 -1.38
CA LYS A 724 3.45 21.26 -2.49
C LYS A 724 3.41 20.42 -3.76
N ASP A 725 2.25 20.35 -4.40
CA ASP A 725 2.00 19.52 -5.58
C ASP A 725 2.92 19.82 -6.78
N SER A 726 3.44 21.04 -6.85
CA SER A 726 4.34 21.52 -7.91
C SER A 726 5.80 21.09 -7.74
N LYS A 727 6.19 20.55 -6.59
CA LYS A 727 7.58 20.13 -6.33
C LYS A 727 7.80 18.71 -6.83
N THR A 728 9.03 18.40 -7.22
CA THR A 728 9.49 17.01 -7.33
C THR A 728 9.71 16.40 -5.95
N PHE A 729 9.71 15.07 -5.85
CA PHE A 729 9.99 14.39 -4.59
C PHE A 729 11.38 14.75 -4.05
N VAL A 730 12.42 14.80 -4.89
CA VAL A 730 13.79 15.18 -4.46
C VAL A 730 13.87 16.62 -3.93
N GLU A 731 13.17 17.59 -4.55
CA GLU A 731 13.10 18.96 -4.04
C GLU A 731 12.42 19.00 -2.67
N PHE A 732 11.28 18.32 -2.53
CA PHE A 732 10.59 18.27 -1.24
C PHE A 732 11.40 17.53 -0.17
N LEU A 733 12.09 16.45 -0.53
CA LEU A 733 12.99 15.74 0.36
C LEU A 733 14.16 16.62 0.84
N ALA A 734 14.66 17.52 -0.01
CA ALA A 734 15.67 18.50 0.39
C ALA A 734 15.12 19.51 1.43
N ASP A 735 13.86 19.95 1.27
CA ASP A 735 13.19 20.79 2.29
C ASP A 735 13.00 20.03 3.61
N VAL A 736 12.56 18.77 3.55
CA VAL A 736 12.40 17.91 4.74
C VAL A 736 13.73 17.68 5.43
N ARG A 737 14.82 17.49 4.67
CA ARG A 737 16.18 17.42 5.23
C ARG A 737 16.53 18.71 5.97
N GLN A 738 16.31 19.86 5.36
CA GLN A 738 16.63 21.15 5.98
C GLN A 738 15.80 21.40 7.24
N SER A 739 14.49 21.18 7.20
CA SER A 739 13.59 21.36 8.36
C SER A 739 13.94 20.41 9.50
N THR A 740 14.25 19.14 9.18
CA THR A 740 14.63 18.12 10.16
C THR A 740 15.97 18.45 10.83
N LEU A 741 16.97 18.91 10.07
CA LEU A 741 18.27 19.29 10.65
C LEU A 741 18.14 20.49 11.58
N LEU A 742 17.40 21.53 11.17
CA LEU A 742 17.12 22.69 12.03
C LEU A 742 16.33 22.29 13.28
N ALA A 743 15.36 21.38 13.15
CA ALA A 743 14.62 20.85 14.30
C ALA A 743 15.56 20.12 15.29
N PHE A 744 16.52 19.34 14.80
CA PHE A 744 17.52 18.68 15.64
C PHE A 744 18.53 19.66 16.28
N GLU A 745 18.89 20.76 15.61
CA GLU A 745 19.73 21.80 16.20
C GLU A 745 19.05 22.53 17.38
N ASN A 746 17.70 22.53 17.39
CA ASN A 746 16.89 23.23 18.39
C ASN A 746 16.12 22.26 19.30
N GLN A 747 16.65 21.04 19.47
CA GLN A 747 15.96 19.93 20.10
C GLN A 747 15.88 19.97 21.63
N ASP A 748 16.66 20.83 22.29
CA ASP A 748 16.67 20.95 23.75
C ASP A 748 15.48 21.77 24.26
N TYR A 749 14.88 22.60 23.39
CA TYR A 749 13.64 23.29 23.69
C TYR A 749 12.49 22.28 23.83
N GLN A 750 11.82 22.29 24.98
CA GLN A 750 10.83 21.28 25.33
C GLN A 750 9.51 21.53 24.60
N PHE A 751 8.87 20.45 24.13
CA PHE A 751 7.58 20.51 23.43
C PHE A 751 6.51 21.29 24.21
N GLU A 752 6.47 21.10 25.53
CA GLU A 752 5.48 21.76 26.40
C GLU A 752 5.69 23.27 26.43
N GLN A 753 6.97 23.70 26.52
CA GLN A 753 7.33 25.11 26.50
C GLN A 753 6.94 25.74 25.16
N LEU A 754 7.10 25.00 24.05
CA LEU A 754 6.60 25.42 22.75
C LEU A 754 5.08 25.63 22.80
N VAL A 755 4.30 24.61 23.16
CA VAL A 755 2.83 24.67 23.23
C VAL A 755 2.33 25.84 24.08
N ASP A 756 2.89 26.03 25.28
CA ASP A 756 2.54 27.14 26.17
C ASP A 756 2.87 28.50 25.53
N SER A 757 4.00 28.59 24.83
CA SER A 757 4.49 29.86 24.26
C SER A 757 3.74 30.34 23.02
N ILE A 758 3.09 29.45 22.28
CA ILE A 758 2.29 29.77 21.08
C ILE A 758 0.78 29.86 21.38
N ALA A 759 0.37 29.60 22.63
CA ALA A 759 -0.99 29.81 23.14
C ALA A 759 -2.12 29.22 22.27
N ILE A 760 -1.96 27.96 21.85
CA ILE A 760 -2.97 27.26 21.02
C ILE A 760 -4.30 27.11 21.78
N PRO A 761 -5.45 27.38 21.14
CA PRO A 761 -6.76 27.08 21.73
C PRO A 761 -6.89 25.62 22.12
N ARG A 762 -7.36 25.36 23.34
CA ARG A 762 -7.46 24.02 23.88
C ARG A 762 -8.63 23.26 23.25
N ASP A 763 -8.32 22.23 22.45
CA ASP A 763 -9.28 21.25 21.93
C ASP A 763 -9.11 19.93 22.71
N LEU A 764 -10.17 19.47 23.37
CA LEU A 764 -10.13 18.24 24.18
C LEU A 764 -10.24 16.97 23.32
N SER A 765 -10.55 17.11 22.03
CA SER A 765 -10.67 16.00 21.08
C SER A 765 -9.37 15.68 20.32
N ARG A 766 -8.35 16.52 20.47
CA ARG A 766 -7.10 16.49 19.69
C ARG A 766 -5.86 16.67 20.55
N ASN A 767 -4.73 16.31 19.95
CA ASN A 767 -3.43 16.65 20.50
C ASN A 767 -3.10 18.13 20.19
N PRO A 768 -2.25 18.82 20.97
CA PRO A 768 -2.09 20.27 20.86
C PRO A 768 -1.58 20.80 19.51
N LEU A 769 -0.59 20.13 18.89
CA LEU A 769 0.10 20.63 17.69
C LEU A 769 0.02 19.71 16.46
N PHE A 770 -0.15 18.41 16.69
CA PHE A 770 -0.20 17.41 15.63
C PHE A 770 -1.02 16.21 16.10
N ASP A 771 -1.81 15.66 15.20
CA ASP A 771 -2.64 14.48 15.47
C ASP A 771 -1.96 13.17 15.04
N THR A 772 -0.82 13.27 14.36
CA THR A 772 -0.07 12.13 13.85
C THR A 772 1.40 12.16 14.25
N MET A 773 2.00 10.97 14.38
CA MET A 773 3.40 10.78 14.74
C MET A 773 4.09 9.81 13.78
N PHE A 774 5.34 10.12 13.43
CA PHE A 774 6.23 9.22 12.71
C PHE A 774 7.44 8.86 13.59
N VAL A 775 7.70 7.57 13.76
CA VAL A 775 8.78 7.04 14.60
C VAL A 775 9.64 6.09 13.77
N MET A 776 10.95 6.20 13.89
CA MET A 776 11.87 5.20 13.36
C MET A 776 12.77 4.67 14.47
N GLN A 777 12.74 3.37 14.70
CA GLN A 777 13.53 2.69 15.73
C GLN A 777 14.66 1.89 15.08
N ASN A 778 15.89 2.21 15.44
CA ASN A 778 17.07 1.40 15.11
C ASN A 778 17.52 0.68 16.38
N ILE A 779 16.70 -0.28 16.84
CA ILE A 779 17.05 -1.09 18.02
C ILE A 779 17.60 -2.42 17.52
N SER A 780 18.91 -2.61 17.69
CA SER A 780 19.45 -3.96 17.74
C SER A 780 18.87 -4.61 18.99
N SER A 781 17.95 -5.56 18.83
CA SER A 781 17.58 -6.45 19.92
C SER A 781 18.83 -7.25 20.28
N SER A 782 19.61 -6.73 21.23
CA SER A 782 20.65 -7.51 21.86
C SER A 782 19.91 -8.56 22.66
N ASP A 783 19.88 -9.79 22.13
CA ASP A 783 19.28 -10.92 22.84
C ASP A 783 19.87 -10.94 24.25
N LEU A 784 19.02 -10.91 25.28
CA LEU A 784 19.46 -11.08 26.66
C LEU A 784 20.15 -12.45 26.74
N ARG A 785 21.46 -12.46 26.98
CA ARG A 785 22.27 -13.69 27.05
C ARG A 785 22.73 -13.88 28.47
N ILE A 786 22.06 -14.77 29.18
CA ILE A 786 22.50 -15.29 30.47
C ILE A 786 22.79 -16.78 30.26
N PRO A 787 23.95 -17.31 30.66
CA PRO A 787 24.26 -18.73 30.59
C PRO A 787 23.11 -19.56 31.18
N ASP A 788 22.75 -20.65 30.48
CA ASP A 788 21.72 -21.61 30.89
C ASP A 788 20.25 -21.10 30.93
N LEU A 789 20.01 -19.84 30.52
CA LEU A 789 18.67 -19.28 30.34
C LEU A 789 18.46 -18.78 28.90
N ARG A 790 17.32 -19.11 28.32
CA ARG A 790 16.88 -18.58 27.01
C ARG A 790 15.73 -17.62 27.20
N PHE A 791 15.81 -16.48 26.53
CA PHE A 791 14.80 -15.43 26.59
C PHE A 791 14.14 -15.28 25.23
N LYS A 792 12.81 -15.17 25.24
CA LYS A 792 12.01 -14.91 24.04
C LYS A 792 10.97 -13.86 24.38
N SER A 793 11.03 -12.71 23.71
CA SER A 793 10.02 -11.66 23.87
C SER A 793 8.65 -12.20 23.46
N LEU A 794 7.62 -11.86 24.23
CA LEU A 794 6.23 -12.13 23.92
C LEU A 794 5.54 -10.83 23.49
N ASP A 795 4.79 -10.89 22.41
CA ASP A 795 4.01 -9.75 21.94
C ASP A 795 2.83 -9.52 22.87
N ILE A 796 2.70 -8.30 23.39
CA ILE A 796 1.57 -7.90 24.21
C ILE A 796 0.54 -7.25 23.29
N ASP A 797 -0.65 -7.86 23.20
CA ASP A 797 -1.82 -7.29 22.52
C ASP A 797 -2.35 -6.08 23.32
N TYR A 798 -1.65 -4.95 23.18
CA TYR A 798 -1.90 -3.70 23.90
C TYR A 798 -2.63 -2.69 23.00
N LYS A 799 -3.96 -2.63 23.16
CA LYS A 799 -4.89 -1.91 22.27
C LYS A 799 -5.10 -0.44 22.66
N THR A 800 -4.02 0.35 22.66
CA THR A 800 -4.10 1.79 22.92
C THR A 800 -3.40 2.61 21.85
N SER A 801 -3.95 3.79 21.52
CA SER A 801 -3.29 4.77 20.63
C SER A 801 -3.33 6.18 21.21
N LYS A 802 -2.16 6.82 21.29
CA LYS A 802 -1.98 8.21 21.80
C LYS A 802 -2.28 9.27 20.73
N PHE A 803 -2.10 8.90 19.47
CA PHE A 803 -2.29 9.74 18.30
C PHE A 803 -3.43 9.18 17.45
N ASP A 804 -3.96 9.98 16.54
CA ASP A 804 -4.98 9.48 15.62
C ASP A 804 -4.40 8.38 14.75
N ILE A 805 -3.18 8.61 14.26
CA ILE A 805 -2.33 7.65 13.57
C ILE A 805 -0.90 7.81 14.10
N LYS A 806 -0.22 6.70 14.37
CA LYS A 806 1.22 6.66 14.64
C LYS A 806 1.85 5.62 13.74
N MET A 807 2.72 6.09 12.85
CA MET A 807 3.49 5.28 11.91
C MET A 807 4.85 4.97 12.52
N GLU A 808 5.21 3.71 12.59
CA GLU A 808 6.50 3.23 13.09
C GLU A 808 7.24 2.45 12.02
N ALA A 809 8.54 2.70 11.90
CA ALA A 809 9.46 1.96 11.05
C ALA A 809 10.59 1.37 11.90
N MET A 810 10.95 0.12 11.64
CA MET A 810 12.07 -0.56 12.30
C MET A 810 12.89 -1.32 11.27
N GLU A 811 14.20 -1.06 11.24
CA GLU A 811 15.13 -1.90 10.49
C GLU A 811 15.26 -3.27 11.18
N TRP A 812 14.96 -4.33 10.44
CA TRP A 812 15.07 -5.70 10.92
C TRP A 812 15.77 -6.55 9.85
N LYS A 813 17.03 -6.93 10.12
CA LYS A 813 17.91 -7.61 9.15
C LYS A 813 18.09 -6.75 7.89
N ASP A 814 17.72 -7.27 6.72
CA ASP A 814 17.81 -6.63 5.41
C ASP A 814 16.48 -6.03 4.93
N ARG A 815 15.57 -5.74 5.88
CA ARG A 815 14.19 -5.29 5.63
C ARG A 815 13.76 -4.21 6.60
N ILE A 816 12.66 -3.53 6.28
CA ILE A 816 12.02 -2.56 7.17
C ILE A 816 10.65 -3.11 7.56
N ARG A 817 10.45 -3.32 8.86
CA ARG A 817 9.14 -3.61 9.44
C ARG A 817 8.43 -2.31 9.75
N MET A 818 7.15 -2.28 9.43
CA MET A 818 6.28 -1.13 9.61
C MET A 818 5.14 -1.48 10.56
N GLY A 819 4.75 -0.51 11.38
CA GLY A 819 3.57 -0.60 12.23
C GLY A 819 2.73 0.65 12.15
N VAL A 820 1.41 0.50 12.16
CA VAL A 820 0.47 1.61 12.25
C VAL A 820 -0.44 1.40 13.43
N GLU A 821 -0.26 2.22 14.46
CA GLU A 821 -1.21 2.35 15.58
C GLU A 821 -2.24 3.42 15.24
N PHE A 822 -3.52 3.16 15.51
CA PHE A 822 -4.59 4.08 15.18
C PHE A 822 -5.73 4.03 16.19
N LYS A 823 -6.52 5.11 16.27
CA LYS A 823 -7.72 5.16 17.13
C LYS A 823 -8.90 4.46 16.47
N THR A 824 -9.45 3.44 17.12
CA THR A 824 -10.63 2.70 16.64
C THR A 824 -11.92 3.49 16.70
N ARG A 825 -11.92 4.62 17.43
CA ARG A 825 -13.01 5.61 17.43
C ARG A 825 -13.00 6.56 16.24
N LEU A 826 -11.96 6.52 15.42
CA LEU A 826 -11.82 7.34 14.21
C LEU A 826 -11.72 6.48 12.95
N PHE A 827 -11.03 5.34 13.02
CA PHE A 827 -10.75 4.51 11.85
C PHE A 827 -11.14 3.05 12.05
N GLU A 828 -11.58 2.44 10.96
CA GLU A 828 -11.70 1.00 10.81
C GLU A 828 -10.35 0.40 10.41
N ARG A 829 -10.11 -0.84 10.80
CA ARG A 829 -8.85 -1.55 10.50
C ARG A 829 -8.57 -1.60 8.99
N GLN A 830 -9.58 -1.86 8.17
CA GLN A 830 -9.46 -1.95 6.71
C GLN A 830 -9.03 -0.62 6.08
N THR A 831 -9.47 0.51 6.63
CA THR A 831 -9.04 1.84 6.18
C THR A 831 -7.55 2.04 6.41
N ILE A 832 -7.02 1.58 7.54
CA ILE A 832 -5.60 1.65 7.86
C ILE A 832 -4.78 0.64 7.05
N GLU A 833 -5.32 -0.53 6.73
CA GLU A 833 -4.69 -1.50 5.82
C GLU A 833 -4.53 -0.92 4.41
N ARG A 834 -5.53 -0.21 3.88
CA ARG A 834 -5.39 0.57 2.63
C ARG A 834 -4.36 1.69 2.76
N PHE A 835 -4.38 2.42 3.87
CA PHE A 835 -3.39 3.47 4.14
C PHE A 835 -1.94 2.94 4.09
N ALA A 836 -1.69 1.74 4.63
CA ALA A 836 -0.40 1.07 4.56
C ALA A 836 -0.02 0.64 3.13
N ARG A 837 -0.98 0.14 2.34
CA ARG A 837 -0.77 -0.17 0.91
C ARG A 837 -0.39 1.07 0.11
N HIS A 838 -1.15 2.15 0.27
CA HIS A 838 -0.85 3.43 -0.37
C HIS A 838 0.53 3.97 0.02
N TYR A 839 0.89 3.91 1.30
CA TYR A 839 2.22 4.31 1.74
C TYR A 839 3.33 3.50 1.04
N THR A 840 3.14 2.19 0.97
CA THR A 840 4.08 1.27 0.29
C THR A 840 4.20 1.61 -1.20
N ASN A 841 3.10 1.93 -1.87
CA ASN A 841 3.09 2.31 -3.28
C ASN A 841 3.81 3.65 -3.53
N ILE A 842 3.62 4.64 -2.65
CA ILE A 842 4.39 5.89 -2.68
C ILE A 842 5.88 5.60 -2.56
N LEU A 843 6.28 4.76 -1.60
CA LEU A 843 7.69 4.39 -1.39
C LEU A 843 8.30 3.72 -2.64
N ARG A 844 7.57 2.83 -3.32
CA ARG A 844 8.01 2.24 -4.60
C ARG A 844 8.18 3.30 -5.68
N THR A 845 7.17 4.13 -5.86
CA THR A 845 7.16 5.20 -6.87
C THR A 845 8.36 6.15 -6.73
N ILE A 846 8.69 6.57 -5.50
CA ILE A 846 9.82 7.49 -5.27
C ILE A 846 11.20 6.83 -5.44
N VAL A 847 11.30 5.52 -5.26
CA VAL A 847 12.53 4.75 -5.49
C VAL A 847 12.78 4.60 -6.99
N GLU A 848 11.73 4.33 -7.76
CA GLU A 848 11.80 4.17 -9.22
C GLU A 848 12.01 5.50 -9.94
N CYS A 849 11.26 6.55 -9.55
CA CYS A 849 11.33 7.87 -10.17
C CYS A 849 11.42 8.99 -9.11
N PRO A 850 12.61 9.24 -8.53
CA PRO A 850 12.77 10.29 -7.51
C PRO A 850 12.45 11.71 -7.99
N GLN A 851 12.46 11.95 -9.31
CA GLN A 851 12.17 13.25 -9.93
C GLN A 851 10.68 13.45 -10.23
N ILE A 852 9.81 12.51 -9.83
CA ILE A 852 8.36 12.63 -10.02
C ILE A 852 7.80 13.86 -9.29
N LEU A 853 6.86 14.57 -9.91
CA LEU A 853 6.11 15.63 -9.25
C LEU A 853 5.19 15.04 -8.18
N LEU A 854 5.08 15.70 -7.02
CA LEU A 854 4.19 15.22 -5.95
C LEU A 854 2.74 15.07 -6.44
N SER A 855 2.26 15.98 -7.29
CA SER A 855 0.94 15.90 -7.95
C SER A 855 0.73 14.62 -8.77
N GLN A 856 1.79 14.02 -9.32
CA GLN A 856 1.74 12.85 -10.19
C GLN A 856 1.90 11.51 -9.44
N ILE A 857 2.22 11.54 -8.15
CA ILE A 857 2.29 10.33 -7.33
C ILE A 857 0.87 9.80 -7.14
N ASN A 858 0.62 8.60 -7.67
CA ASN A 858 -0.64 7.88 -7.50
C ASN A 858 -0.63 7.13 -6.17
N LEU A 859 -1.74 7.17 -5.43
CA LEU A 859 -1.90 6.39 -4.19
C LEU A 859 -2.16 4.91 -4.50
N MET A 860 -3.11 4.67 -5.41
CA MET A 860 -3.60 3.34 -5.75
C MET A 860 -2.51 2.52 -6.45
N ASP A 861 -2.38 1.26 -6.03
CA ASP A 861 -1.65 0.26 -6.81
C ASP A 861 -2.48 -0.20 -8.02
N ASP A 862 -1.87 -1.00 -8.90
CA ASP A 862 -2.54 -1.43 -10.14
C ASP A 862 -3.75 -2.33 -9.86
N ASP A 863 -3.75 -3.12 -8.78
CA ASP A 863 -4.90 -3.95 -8.37
C ASP A 863 -6.09 -3.07 -7.97
N GLU A 864 -5.87 -2.09 -7.11
CA GLU A 864 -6.93 -1.15 -6.69
C GLU A 864 -7.41 -0.28 -7.87
N LYS A 865 -6.49 0.14 -8.74
CA LYS A 865 -6.86 0.85 -9.97
C LYS A 865 -7.68 -0.03 -10.91
N ASN A 866 -7.32 -1.29 -11.10
CA ASN A 866 -8.07 -2.25 -11.90
C ASN A 866 -9.46 -2.48 -11.32
N GLN A 867 -9.56 -2.58 -10.00
CA GLN A 867 -10.81 -2.67 -9.28
C GLN A 867 -11.71 -1.44 -9.54
N VAL A 868 -11.18 -0.23 -9.36
CA VAL A 868 -11.94 1.01 -9.56
C VAL A 868 -12.34 1.21 -11.02
N VAL A 869 -11.44 0.92 -11.97
CA VAL A 869 -11.68 1.18 -13.40
C VAL A 869 -12.55 0.11 -14.03
N TYR A 870 -12.32 -1.17 -13.74
CA TYR A 870 -12.97 -2.27 -14.44
C TYR A 870 -13.96 -3.02 -13.56
N GLU A 871 -13.59 -3.40 -12.33
CA GLU A 871 -14.46 -4.22 -11.48
C GLU A 871 -15.71 -3.45 -11.04
N PHE A 872 -15.55 -2.19 -10.66
CA PHE A 872 -16.67 -1.33 -10.26
C PHE A 872 -17.54 -0.92 -11.45
N ASN A 873 -16.98 -0.94 -12.66
CA ASN A 873 -17.65 -0.56 -13.91
C ASN A 873 -17.94 -1.76 -14.84
N GLN A 874 -18.08 -2.98 -14.28
CA GLN A 874 -18.29 -4.23 -15.04
C GLN A 874 -19.54 -4.25 -15.93
N GLU A 875 -20.56 -3.42 -15.66
CA GLU A 875 -21.77 -3.32 -16.49
C GLU A 875 -21.52 -2.65 -17.87
N MET A 876 -20.26 -2.49 -18.32
CA MET A 876 -19.88 -2.09 -19.70
C MET A 876 -20.15 -3.15 -20.80
N ASN A 877 -20.99 -4.16 -20.54
CA ASN A 877 -21.33 -5.17 -21.54
C ASN A 877 -22.42 -4.66 -22.50
N GLY A 878 -21.96 -4.03 -23.59
CA GLY A 878 -22.56 -4.11 -24.93
C GLY A 878 -24.05 -3.79 -25.04
N PHE A 879 -24.49 -2.63 -24.55
CA PHE A 879 -25.78 -2.10 -24.97
C PHE A 879 -25.62 -1.33 -26.29
N ASP A 880 -25.61 -2.06 -27.40
CA ASP A 880 -25.85 -1.45 -28.71
C ASP A 880 -27.32 -1.04 -28.74
N ALA A 881 -27.64 0.18 -28.28
CA ALA A 881 -28.93 0.79 -28.54
C ALA A 881 -29.06 1.02 -30.05
N ILE A 882 -29.35 -0.04 -30.81
CA ILE A 882 -29.63 0.02 -32.25
C ILE A 882 -30.96 0.75 -32.48
N LYS A 883 -31.82 0.83 -31.45
CA LYS A 883 -33.16 1.41 -31.53
C LYS A 883 -33.34 2.67 -30.69
N THR A 884 -34.07 3.64 -31.24
CA THR A 884 -34.53 4.82 -30.51
C THR A 884 -35.77 4.49 -29.65
N VAL A 885 -36.06 5.33 -28.65
CA VAL A 885 -37.25 5.18 -27.79
C VAL A 885 -38.54 5.12 -28.59
N VAL A 886 -38.66 5.89 -29.67
CA VAL A 886 -39.84 5.87 -30.54
C VAL A 886 -40.00 4.54 -31.25
N GLN A 887 -38.90 3.92 -31.69
CA GLN A 887 -38.96 2.61 -32.32
C GLN A 887 -39.43 1.54 -31.33
N LEU A 888 -38.96 1.61 -30.07
CA LEU A 888 -39.42 0.74 -29.00
C LEU A 888 -40.91 0.96 -28.68
N PHE A 889 -41.37 2.22 -28.66
CA PHE A 889 -42.78 2.57 -28.50
C PHE A 889 -43.65 2.06 -29.65
N GLU A 890 -43.20 2.19 -30.91
CA GLU A 890 -43.93 1.68 -32.07
C GLU A 890 -44.08 0.15 -32.04
N GLU A 891 -43.03 -0.57 -31.61
CA GLU A 891 -43.08 -2.02 -31.43
C GLU A 891 -44.10 -2.40 -30.34
N GLN A 892 -44.10 -1.66 -29.23
CA GLN A 892 -45.07 -1.86 -28.16
C GLN A 892 -46.51 -1.53 -28.60
N ALA A 893 -46.69 -0.46 -29.38
CA ALA A 893 -48.00 -0.07 -29.89
C ALA A 893 -48.57 -1.07 -30.91
N ALA A 894 -47.70 -1.67 -31.73
CA ALA A 894 -48.08 -2.77 -32.62
C ALA A 894 -48.40 -4.05 -31.84
N ALA A 895 -47.66 -4.34 -30.76
CA ALA A 895 -47.85 -5.54 -29.95
C ALA A 895 -49.11 -5.51 -29.07
N SER A 896 -49.60 -4.34 -28.66
CA SER A 896 -50.76 -4.19 -27.77
C SER A 896 -51.57 -2.92 -28.05
N PRO A 897 -52.18 -2.80 -29.25
CA PRO A 897 -52.81 -1.55 -29.70
C PRO A 897 -54.01 -1.12 -28.84
N ASP A 898 -54.82 -2.08 -28.36
CA ASP A 898 -56.05 -1.81 -27.61
C ASP A 898 -55.82 -1.56 -26.10
N LYS A 899 -54.58 -1.68 -25.64
CA LYS A 899 -54.24 -1.50 -24.23
C LYS A 899 -54.14 -0.01 -23.89
N THR A 900 -54.67 0.40 -22.74
CA THR A 900 -54.51 1.77 -22.24
C THR A 900 -53.03 2.11 -22.02
N ALA A 901 -52.57 3.17 -22.67
CA ALA A 901 -51.21 3.70 -22.54
C ALA A 901 -51.17 4.91 -21.60
N LEU A 902 -52.14 5.81 -21.73
CA LEU A 902 -52.14 7.12 -21.07
C LEU A 902 -53.49 7.44 -20.43
N VAL A 903 -53.46 7.90 -19.19
CA VAL A 903 -54.63 8.36 -18.42
C VAL A 903 -54.41 9.79 -17.94
N TYR A 904 -55.37 10.67 -18.21
CA TYR A 904 -55.40 12.04 -17.71
C TYR A 904 -56.86 12.48 -17.50
N GLY A 905 -57.27 12.68 -16.25
CA GLY A 905 -58.69 12.88 -15.91
C GLY A 905 -59.55 11.73 -16.45
N ASP A 906 -60.63 12.07 -17.16
CA ASP A 906 -61.51 11.09 -17.82
C ASP A 906 -60.97 10.57 -19.17
N THR A 907 -59.88 11.16 -19.66
CA THR A 907 -59.28 10.79 -20.95
C THR A 907 -58.40 9.55 -20.80
N ARG A 908 -58.73 8.49 -21.55
CA ARG A 908 -57.93 7.26 -21.65
C ARG A 908 -57.54 7.02 -23.10
N LEU A 909 -56.26 7.10 -23.43
CA LEU A 909 -55.75 6.78 -24.76
C LEU A 909 -55.09 5.41 -24.73
N THR A 910 -55.47 4.58 -25.70
CA THR A 910 -54.78 3.30 -25.97
C THR A 910 -53.44 3.53 -26.67
N TYR A 911 -52.56 2.54 -26.67
CA TYR A 911 -51.29 2.59 -27.40
C TYR A 911 -51.50 2.88 -28.90
N GLY A 912 -52.50 2.25 -29.52
CA GLY A 912 -52.87 2.50 -30.91
C GLY A 912 -53.29 3.95 -31.14
N GLN A 913 -54.26 4.44 -30.36
CA GLN A 913 -54.77 5.82 -30.47
C GLN A 913 -53.68 6.87 -30.21
N LEU A 914 -52.81 6.64 -29.21
CA LEU A 914 -51.70 7.54 -28.91
C LEU A 914 -50.69 7.58 -30.05
N ASN A 915 -50.35 6.41 -30.62
CA ASN A 915 -49.44 6.30 -31.75
C ASN A 915 -50.01 6.98 -33.02
N GLU A 916 -51.28 6.76 -33.34
CA GLU A 916 -51.96 7.39 -34.48
C GLU A 916 -51.99 8.92 -34.39
N LYS A 917 -52.37 9.47 -33.22
CA LYS A 917 -52.35 10.92 -32.98
C LYS A 917 -50.94 11.49 -33.09
N ALA A 918 -49.94 10.81 -32.52
CA ALA A 918 -48.55 11.23 -32.62
C ALA A 918 -48.00 11.16 -34.06
N ASN A 919 -48.36 10.14 -34.84
CA ASN A 919 -47.97 9.99 -36.25
C ASN A 919 -48.55 11.13 -37.10
N SER A 920 -49.83 11.44 -36.95
CA SER A 920 -50.46 12.55 -37.68
C SER A 920 -49.76 13.89 -37.37
N LEU A 921 -49.50 14.17 -36.08
CA LEU A 921 -48.82 15.40 -35.69
C LEU A 921 -47.35 15.43 -36.19
N ALA A 922 -46.64 14.30 -36.17
CA ALA A 922 -45.27 14.20 -36.69
C ALA A 922 -45.19 14.52 -38.19
N ARG A 923 -46.16 14.07 -39.00
CA ARG A 923 -46.24 14.42 -40.42
C ARG A 923 -46.47 15.91 -40.63
N ARG A 924 -47.32 16.51 -39.80
CA ARG A 924 -47.55 17.96 -39.83
C ARG A 924 -46.27 18.74 -39.49
N LEU A 925 -45.49 18.27 -38.50
CA LEU A 925 -44.18 18.85 -38.18
C LEU A 925 -43.21 18.75 -39.37
N LYS A 926 -43.10 17.58 -40.01
CA LYS A 926 -42.29 17.42 -41.23
C LYS A 926 -42.75 18.31 -42.38
N ASN A 927 -44.07 18.44 -42.59
CA ASN A 927 -44.65 19.34 -43.60
C ASN A 927 -44.34 20.83 -43.31
N LYS A 928 -44.03 21.18 -42.07
CA LYS A 928 -43.58 22.51 -41.64
C LYS A 928 -42.07 22.71 -41.72
N GLY A 929 -41.32 21.72 -42.21
CA GLY A 929 -39.90 21.82 -42.48
C GLY A 929 -38.98 21.30 -41.39
N ILE A 930 -39.53 20.72 -40.30
CA ILE A 930 -38.75 20.12 -39.21
C ILE A 930 -37.92 18.94 -39.72
N LYS A 931 -36.63 18.96 -39.38
CA LYS A 931 -35.60 17.96 -39.71
C LYS A 931 -35.01 17.34 -38.45
N ALA A 932 -34.12 16.38 -38.67
CA ALA A 932 -33.33 15.78 -37.59
C ALA A 932 -32.50 16.85 -36.86
N ASN A 933 -32.45 16.76 -35.53
CA ASN A 933 -31.76 17.69 -34.61
C ASN A 933 -32.35 19.10 -34.47
N ASP A 934 -33.43 19.43 -35.20
CA ASP A 934 -34.19 20.65 -34.90
C ASP A 934 -34.86 20.54 -33.53
N VAL A 935 -35.13 21.68 -32.89
CA VAL A 935 -35.82 21.73 -31.59
C VAL A 935 -37.28 22.17 -31.77
N VAL A 936 -38.20 21.36 -31.24
CA VAL A 936 -39.63 21.67 -31.17
C VAL A 936 -39.98 22.04 -29.74
N GLY A 937 -40.37 23.29 -29.53
CA GLY A 937 -40.86 23.75 -28.23
C GLY A 937 -42.22 23.16 -27.90
N ILE A 938 -42.45 22.76 -26.65
CA ILE A 938 -43.74 22.29 -26.15
C ILE A 938 -44.10 23.09 -24.91
N LEU A 939 -45.07 24.00 -25.05
CA LEU A 939 -45.55 24.89 -24.00
C LEU A 939 -46.99 24.53 -23.61
N THR A 940 -47.10 23.48 -22.81
CA THR A 940 -48.35 22.97 -22.25
C THR A 940 -48.16 22.64 -20.78
N GLY A 941 -49.24 22.68 -19.99
CA GLY A 941 -49.23 22.04 -18.68
C GLY A 941 -49.09 20.51 -18.80
N GLN A 942 -48.99 19.81 -17.67
CA GLN A 942 -48.94 18.35 -17.62
C GLN A 942 -50.30 17.73 -17.99
N ASN A 943 -50.49 17.44 -19.29
CA ASN A 943 -51.72 16.89 -19.84
C ASN A 943 -51.42 15.91 -20.99
N HIS A 944 -52.46 15.30 -21.57
CA HIS A 944 -52.29 14.31 -22.64
C HIS A 944 -51.70 14.88 -23.95
N TYR A 945 -51.90 16.17 -24.24
CA TYR A 945 -51.31 16.82 -25.41
C TYR A 945 -49.78 16.91 -25.30
N MET A 946 -49.24 17.05 -24.09
CA MET A 946 -47.79 17.08 -23.87
C MET A 946 -47.14 15.78 -24.35
N ILE A 947 -47.72 14.61 -24.03
CA ILE A 947 -47.19 13.31 -24.44
C ILE A 947 -47.33 13.08 -25.93
N ILE A 948 -48.45 13.50 -26.53
CA ILE A 948 -48.65 13.46 -27.98
C ILE A 948 -47.59 14.33 -28.69
N GLY A 949 -47.33 15.52 -28.17
CA GLY A 949 -46.30 16.44 -28.70
C GLY A 949 -44.89 15.87 -28.60
N ILE A 950 -44.52 15.31 -27.45
CA ILE A 950 -43.21 14.66 -27.23
C ILE A 950 -43.00 13.54 -28.25
N LEU A 951 -43.96 12.61 -28.37
CA LEU A 951 -43.87 11.50 -29.31
C LEU A 951 -43.84 11.99 -30.76
N ALA A 952 -44.60 13.03 -31.10
CA ALA A 952 -44.63 13.58 -32.45
C ALA A 952 -43.31 14.27 -32.85
N ALA A 953 -42.69 15.04 -31.94
CA ALA A 953 -41.39 15.65 -32.17
C ALA A 953 -40.32 14.58 -32.41
N LEU A 954 -40.25 13.57 -31.54
CA LEU A 954 -39.32 12.46 -31.68
C LEU A 954 -39.56 11.64 -32.97
N LYS A 955 -40.83 11.42 -33.36
CA LYS A 955 -41.20 10.76 -34.63
C LYS A 955 -40.85 11.59 -35.86
N ALA A 956 -40.87 12.91 -35.76
CA ALA A 956 -40.39 13.79 -36.81
C ALA A 956 -38.85 13.77 -36.94
N GLY A 957 -38.13 13.23 -35.95
CA GLY A 957 -36.67 13.22 -35.85
C GLY A 957 -36.09 14.39 -35.05
N ALA A 958 -36.95 15.24 -34.49
CA ALA A 958 -36.56 16.44 -33.76
C ALA A 958 -36.46 16.19 -32.25
N ALA A 959 -35.65 17.01 -31.58
CA ALA A 959 -35.65 17.10 -30.14
C ALA A 959 -36.86 17.90 -29.66
N TYR A 960 -37.46 17.51 -28.55
CA TYR A 960 -38.45 18.36 -27.89
C TYR A 960 -37.81 19.18 -26.77
N LEU A 961 -38.33 20.40 -26.57
CA LEU A 961 -38.02 21.27 -25.45
C LEU A 961 -39.30 21.50 -24.63
N PRO A 962 -39.46 20.88 -23.46
CA PRO A 962 -40.61 21.15 -22.60
C PRO A 962 -40.44 22.49 -21.88
N VAL A 963 -41.48 23.32 -21.93
CA VAL A 963 -41.51 24.62 -21.26
C VAL A 963 -42.73 24.69 -20.35
N ASP A 964 -42.51 25.00 -19.07
CA ASP A 964 -43.58 25.09 -18.07
C ASP A 964 -44.32 26.43 -18.27
N PRO A 965 -45.65 26.43 -18.48
CA PRO A 965 -46.42 27.65 -18.63
C PRO A 965 -46.40 28.55 -17.37
N ASP A 966 -46.08 28.00 -16.20
CA ASP A 966 -45.97 28.77 -14.95
C ASP A 966 -44.63 29.52 -14.85
N PHE A 967 -43.70 29.33 -15.79
CA PHE A 967 -42.44 30.09 -15.80
C PHE A 967 -42.67 31.57 -16.16
N PRO A 968 -41.85 32.49 -15.63
CA PRO A 968 -41.89 33.89 -16.04
C PRO A 968 -41.74 34.03 -17.56
N GLU A 969 -42.51 34.93 -18.18
CA GLU A 969 -42.51 35.15 -19.63
C GLU A 969 -41.10 35.39 -20.20
N GLU A 970 -40.26 36.15 -19.48
CA GLU A 970 -38.87 36.39 -19.88
C GLU A 970 -38.07 35.09 -19.97
N ARG A 971 -38.28 34.16 -19.04
CA ARG A 971 -37.62 32.85 -19.04
C ARG A 971 -38.11 31.98 -20.19
N ILE A 972 -39.42 31.97 -20.46
CA ILE A 972 -40.02 31.25 -21.60
C ILE A 972 -39.42 31.76 -22.91
N ARG A 973 -39.42 33.08 -23.12
CA ARG A 973 -38.86 33.72 -24.32
C ARG A 973 -37.37 33.42 -24.46
N TYR A 974 -36.62 33.46 -23.35
CA TYR A 974 -35.21 33.10 -23.35
C TYR A 974 -34.99 31.66 -23.79
N MET A 975 -35.67 30.68 -23.18
CA MET A 975 -35.53 29.26 -23.53
C MET A 975 -35.88 28.98 -25.01
N LEU A 976 -36.97 29.56 -25.51
CA LEU A 976 -37.39 29.39 -26.91
C LEU A 976 -36.41 30.03 -27.89
N SER A 977 -35.83 31.19 -27.55
CA SER A 977 -34.85 31.88 -28.39
C SER A 977 -33.47 31.22 -28.36
N ASP A 978 -33.02 30.76 -27.20
CA ASP A 978 -31.69 30.18 -26.97
C ASP A 978 -31.60 28.76 -27.56
N SER A 979 -32.72 28.04 -27.62
CA SER A 979 -32.83 26.72 -28.27
C SER A 979 -33.04 26.76 -29.77
N GLU A 980 -33.19 27.96 -30.36
CA GLU A 980 -33.48 28.15 -31.79
C GLU A 980 -34.73 27.38 -32.28
N ALA A 981 -35.71 27.16 -31.39
CA ALA A 981 -36.94 26.46 -31.76
C ALA A 981 -37.69 27.24 -32.86
N GLU A 982 -38.04 26.57 -33.96
CA GLU A 982 -38.78 27.18 -35.08
C GLU A 982 -40.30 26.95 -34.98
N VAL A 983 -40.69 25.85 -34.31
CA VAL A 983 -42.09 25.44 -34.10
C VAL A 983 -42.38 25.31 -32.61
N LEU A 984 -43.48 25.90 -32.18
CA LEU A 984 -44.03 25.75 -30.83
C LEU A 984 -45.36 24.99 -30.87
N LEU A 985 -45.42 23.89 -30.12
CA LEU A 985 -46.65 23.18 -29.79
C LEU A 985 -47.22 23.77 -28.50
N CYS A 986 -48.43 24.32 -28.52
CA CYS A 986 -49.06 24.89 -27.32
C CYS A 986 -50.58 24.74 -27.31
N CYS A 987 -51.21 25.06 -26.18
CA CYS A 987 -52.66 25.25 -26.04
C CYS A 987 -53.03 26.72 -26.28
N LYS A 988 -54.31 27.01 -26.58
CA LYS A 988 -54.79 28.30 -27.09
C LYS A 988 -54.33 29.54 -26.29
N GLU A 989 -54.17 29.40 -24.98
CA GLU A 989 -53.87 30.49 -24.04
C GLU A 989 -52.41 30.99 -24.13
N ASN A 990 -51.49 30.20 -24.69
CA ASN A 990 -50.04 30.45 -24.64
C ASN A 990 -49.45 30.93 -25.99
N ARG A 991 -50.30 31.32 -26.93
CA ARG A 991 -49.93 31.55 -28.35
C ARG A 991 -49.07 32.81 -28.59
N SER A 992 -49.17 33.82 -27.74
CA SER A 992 -48.52 35.14 -27.93
C SER A 992 -47.06 35.21 -27.47
N LEU A 993 -46.53 34.13 -26.90
CA LEU A 993 -45.20 34.08 -26.29
C LEU A 993 -44.08 33.73 -27.28
N PHE A 994 -44.44 33.32 -28.50
CA PHE A 994 -43.52 32.85 -29.53
C PHE A 994 -43.78 33.54 -30.88
N ALA A 995 -42.70 33.91 -31.56
CA ALA A 995 -42.76 34.65 -32.82
C ALA A 995 -42.75 33.75 -34.07
N GLY A 996 -42.37 32.47 -33.92
CA GLY A 996 -42.34 31.48 -35.00
C GLY A 996 -43.68 30.78 -35.26
N GLU A 997 -43.62 29.60 -35.87
CA GLU A 997 -44.83 28.83 -36.21
C GLU A 997 -45.45 28.20 -34.95
N VAL A 998 -46.74 28.44 -34.71
CA VAL A 998 -47.46 27.92 -33.54
C VAL A 998 -48.56 26.93 -33.93
N ILE A 999 -48.44 25.70 -33.46
CA ILE A 999 -49.44 24.64 -33.62
C ILE A 999 -50.27 24.51 -32.34
N ASP A 1000 -51.57 24.73 -32.47
CA ASP A 1000 -52.57 24.68 -31.39
C ASP A 1000 -53.06 23.23 -31.22
N LEU A 1001 -52.57 22.54 -30.19
CA LEU A 1001 -52.81 21.11 -29.98
C LEU A 1001 -54.28 20.77 -29.66
N GLU A 1002 -55.10 21.76 -29.27
CA GLU A 1002 -56.51 21.55 -28.93
C GLU A 1002 -57.41 21.44 -30.18
N ARG A 1003 -56.88 21.72 -31.37
CA ARG A 1003 -57.64 21.64 -32.63
C ARG A 1003 -57.57 20.24 -33.23
N GLU A 1004 -58.71 19.59 -33.40
CA GLU A 1004 -58.80 18.26 -34.03
C GLU A 1004 -58.19 18.21 -35.46
N GLU A 1005 -58.22 19.32 -36.19
CA GLU A 1005 -57.56 19.46 -37.51
C GLU A 1005 -56.04 19.22 -37.48
N VAL A 1006 -55.41 19.27 -36.30
CA VAL A 1006 -53.99 18.95 -36.14
C VAL A 1006 -53.71 17.45 -36.29
N TYR A 1007 -54.74 16.62 -36.09
CA TYR A 1007 -54.66 15.15 -36.10
C TYR A 1007 -55.32 14.52 -37.34
N SER A 1008 -55.42 15.25 -38.46
CA SER A 1008 -56.11 14.80 -39.68
C SER A 1008 -55.20 14.23 -40.78
N GLU A 1009 -53.89 14.18 -40.56
CA GLU A 1009 -52.93 13.60 -41.51
C GLU A 1009 -52.94 12.06 -41.45
N ASP A 1010 -52.22 11.39 -42.35
CA ASP A 1010 -52.05 9.93 -42.33
C ASP A 1010 -51.48 9.44 -40.99
N THR A 1011 -52.19 8.51 -40.35
CA THR A 1011 -51.88 7.97 -39.02
C THR A 1011 -50.93 6.77 -39.04
N SER A 1012 -50.49 6.29 -40.20
CA SER A 1012 -49.50 5.22 -40.33
C SER A 1012 -48.11 5.65 -39.85
N ASN A 1013 -47.32 4.69 -39.32
CA ASN A 1013 -45.95 4.96 -38.86
C ASN A 1013 -45.08 5.55 -39.98
N LEU A 1014 -44.25 6.53 -39.63
CA LEU A 1014 -43.36 7.19 -40.59
C LEU A 1014 -42.24 6.22 -41.03
N GLN A 1015 -41.90 6.24 -42.32
CA GLN A 1015 -40.88 5.34 -42.90
C GLN A 1015 -39.46 5.75 -42.53
N GLU A 1016 -39.20 7.07 -42.49
CA GLU A 1016 -37.94 7.64 -42.02
C GLU A 1016 -37.91 7.64 -40.49
N LYS A 1017 -37.05 6.82 -39.91
CA LYS A 1017 -36.85 6.74 -38.46
C LYS A 1017 -35.60 7.53 -38.09
N GLY A 1018 -35.68 8.35 -37.04
CA GLY A 1018 -34.52 9.08 -36.51
C GLY A 1018 -33.36 8.14 -36.13
N MET A 1019 -32.15 8.64 -36.21
CA MET A 1019 -30.93 7.91 -35.85
C MET A 1019 -30.70 7.97 -34.34
N THR A 1020 -29.95 7.01 -33.82
CA THR A 1020 -29.65 6.93 -32.38
C THR A 1020 -28.72 8.07 -31.92
N GLY A 1021 -27.94 8.67 -32.81
CA GLY A 1021 -27.16 9.87 -32.54
C GLY A 1021 -27.92 11.20 -32.70
N ASP A 1022 -29.18 11.17 -33.13
CA ASP A 1022 -29.99 12.40 -33.20
C ASP A 1022 -30.43 12.83 -31.79
N LEU A 1023 -30.60 14.14 -31.59
CA LEU A 1023 -31.13 14.70 -30.34
C LEU A 1023 -32.54 14.16 -30.04
N ALA A 1024 -32.73 13.71 -28.80
CA ALA A 1024 -34.02 13.30 -28.26
C ALA A 1024 -34.72 14.47 -27.57
N TYR A 1025 -34.01 15.21 -26.72
CA TYR A 1025 -34.60 16.35 -26.02
C TYR A 1025 -33.55 17.38 -25.63
N VAL A 1026 -34.04 18.60 -25.41
CA VAL A 1026 -33.31 19.69 -24.76
C VAL A 1026 -34.04 20.05 -23.48
N ILE A 1027 -33.34 20.09 -22.35
CA ILE A 1027 -33.93 20.49 -21.07
C ILE A 1027 -33.04 21.51 -20.38
N TYR A 1028 -33.65 22.55 -19.80
CA TYR A 1028 -32.89 23.65 -19.20
C TYR A 1028 -32.61 23.42 -17.72
N THR A 1029 -31.37 23.65 -17.32
CA THR A 1029 -30.97 23.60 -15.90
C THR A 1029 -31.66 24.69 -15.07
N SER A 1030 -31.68 24.55 -13.74
CA SER A 1030 -32.31 25.50 -12.81
C SER A 1030 -31.69 26.90 -12.81
N GLY A 1031 -30.50 27.07 -13.40
CA GLY A 1031 -29.89 28.39 -13.61
C GLY A 1031 -29.18 28.99 -12.38
N THR A 1032 -28.65 28.16 -11.47
CA THR A 1032 -27.96 28.60 -10.25
C THR A 1032 -26.79 29.56 -10.49
N THR A 1033 -26.23 29.60 -11.70
CA THR A 1033 -25.16 30.52 -12.11
C THR A 1033 -25.65 31.79 -12.85
N GLY A 1034 -26.96 32.06 -12.87
CA GLY A 1034 -27.56 33.26 -13.44
C GLY A 1034 -28.50 32.98 -14.62
N LYS A 1035 -28.02 32.37 -15.71
CA LYS A 1035 -28.85 31.98 -16.88
C LYS A 1035 -28.96 30.45 -16.98
N PRO A 1036 -30.18 29.91 -17.17
CA PRO A 1036 -30.36 28.46 -17.35
C PRO A 1036 -29.73 28.01 -18.68
N LYS A 1037 -29.21 26.77 -18.74
CA LYS A 1037 -28.51 26.22 -19.91
C LYS A 1037 -29.27 25.01 -20.46
N GLY A 1038 -29.46 24.93 -21.77
CA GLY A 1038 -30.08 23.79 -22.44
C GLY A 1038 -29.11 22.61 -22.53
N VAL A 1039 -29.42 21.51 -21.86
CA VAL A 1039 -28.69 20.24 -21.97
C VAL A 1039 -29.26 19.46 -23.14
N MET A 1040 -28.41 19.11 -24.10
CA MET A 1040 -28.76 18.37 -25.31
C MET A 1040 -28.52 16.87 -25.09
N ILE A 1041 -29.58 16.07 -25.13
CA ILE A 1041 -29.49 14.61 -24.92
C ILE A 1041 -29.85 13.88 -26.21
N GLU A 1042 -28.98 12.96 -26.63
CA GLU A 1042 -29.18 12.13 -27.82
C GLU A 1042 -30.04 10.88 -27.54
N ASN A 1043 -30.63 10.32 -28.60
CA ASN A 1043 -31.51 9.15 -28.53
C ASN A 1043 -30.83 7.91 -27.95
N HIS A 1044 -29.55 7.67 -28.23
CA HIS A 1044 -28.81 6.51 -27.72
C HIS A 1044 -28.67 6.56 -26.19
N SER A 1045 -28.41 7.75 -25.64
CA SER A 1045 -28.28 7.96 -24.20
C SER A 1045 -29.61 7.69 -23.48
N LEU A 1046 -30.70 8.24 -24.01
CA LEU A 1046 -32.04 8.01 -23.48
C LEU A 1046 -32.47 6.55 -23.59
N SER A 1047 -32.23 5.93 -24.75
CA SER A 1047 -32.60 4.53 -24.99
C SER A 1047 -31.81 3.57 -24.10
N ASN A 1048 -30.53 3.85 -23.86
CA ASN A 1048 -29.69 3.10 -22.93
C ASN A 1048 -30.27 3.15 -21.51
N TYR A 1049 -30.54 4.35 -20.99
CA TYR A 1049 -31.12 4.54 -19.65
C TYR A 1049 -32.45 3.80 -19.49
N CYS A 1050 -33.38 3.99 -20.44
CA CYS A 1050 -34.72 3.42 -20.32
C CYS A 1050 -34.69 1.88 -20.34
N ASN A 1051 -33.93 1.28 -21.26
CA ASN A 1051 -33.80 -0.17 -21.31
C ASN A 1051 -33.10 -0.75 -20.08
N TRP A 1052 -32.05 -0.08 -19.60
CA TRP A 1052 -31.38 -0.47 -18.36
C TRP A 1052 -32.36 -0.45 -17.19
N PHE A 1053 -33.12 0.64 -17.01
CA PHE A 1053 -34.06 0.78 -15.90
C PHE A 1053 -35.13 -0.32 -15.93
N VAL A 1054 -35.72 -0.55 -17.10
CA VAL A 1054 -36.72 -1.59 -17.34
C VAL A 1054 -36.17 -2.97 -16.98
N ARG A 1055 -34.97 -3.31 -17.46
CA ARG A 1055 -34.33 -4.62 -17.24
C ARG A 1055 -33.92 -4.80 -15.79
N LYS A 1056 -33.26 -3.81 -15.18
CA LYS A 1056 -32.70 -3.85 -13.83
C LYS A 1056 -33.79 -3.93 -12.76
N PHE A 1057 -34.87 -3.17 -12.92
CA PHE A 1057 -35.98 -3.10 -11.95
C PHE A 1057 -37.21 -3.92 -12.37
N GLY A 1058 -37.12 -4.65 -13.48
CA GLY A 1058 -38.13 -5.60 -13.93
C GLY A 1058 -39.49 -4.95 -14.16
N ILE A 1059 -39.53 -3.85 -14.92
CA ILE A 1059 -40.78 -3.19 -15.29
C ILE A 1059 -41.53 -4.07 -16.29
N LYS A 1060 -42.82 -4.30 -16.02
CA LYS A 1060 -43.69 -5.22 -16.76
C LYS A 1060 -44.84 -4.46 -17.39
N LYS A 1061 -45.49 -5.07 -18.38
CA LYS A 1061 -46.67 -4.49 -19.01
C LYS A 1061 -47.82 -4.33 -18.01
N GLU A 1062 -47.94 -5.17 -16.98
CA GLU A 1062 -49.01 -5.06 -15.97
C GLU A 1062 -48.81 -3.88 -15.00
N ASP A 1063 -47.63 -3.27 -15.01
CA ASP A 1063 -47.34 -2.14 -14.14
C ASP A 1063 -48.12 -0.88 -14.52
N LYS A 1064 -48.28 -0.01 -13.53
CA LYS A 1064 -48.88 1.31 -13.67
C LYS A 1064 -48.04 2.32 -12.92
N THR A 1065 -47.79 3.47 -13.53
CA THR A 1065 -47.02 4.54 -12.89
C THR A 1065 -47.73 5.87 -13.02
N VAL A 1066 -47.42 6.78 -12.10
CA VAL A 1066 -47.90 8.16 -12.12
C VAL A 1066 -46.71 9.10 -12.10
N ILE A 1067 -46.75 10.13 -12.94
CA ILE A 1067 -45.72 11.17 -12.94
C ILE A 1067 -46.04 12.17 -11.83
N VAL A 1068 -45.16 12.22 -10.81
CA VAL A 1068 -45.27 13.10 -9.63
C VAL A 1068 -44.22 14.22 -9.64
N SER A 1069 -43.78 14.63 -10.83
CA SER A 1069 -42.80 15.68 -11.05
C SER A 1069 -43.08 16.40 -12.37
N SER A 1070 -42.67 17.65 -12.51
CA SER A 1070 -42.84 18.39 -13.76
C SER A 1070 -42.08 17.71 -14.91
N LEU A 1071 -42.69 17.68 -16.10
CA LEU A 1071 -42.09 17.20 -17.34
C LEU A 1071 -41.00 18.15 -17.89
N CYS A 1072 -40.79 19.31 -17.26
CA CYS A 1072 -39.62 20.16 -17.48
C CYS A 1072 -38.41 19.76 -16.63
N PHE A 1073 -38.51 18.69 -15.85
CA PHE A 1073 -37.40 18.03 -15.16
C PHE A 1073 -37.30 16.59 -15.65
N ASP A 1074 -36.09 16.15 -15.93
CA ASP A 1074 -35.77 14.83 -16.46
C ASP A 1074 -36.10 13.69 -15.49
N LEU A 1075 -36.26 13.97 -14.18
CA LEU A 1075 -36.77 13.01 -13.19
C LEU A 1075 -38.08 12.34 -13.61
N SER A 1076 -38.97 13.07 -14.30
CA SER A 1076 -40.24 12.55 -14.82
C SER A 1076 -40.07 11.50 -15.92
N TYR A 1077 -38.93 11.54 -16.62
CA TYR A 1077 -38.70 10.75 -17.84
C TYR A 1077 -38.48 9.28 -17.56
N THR A 1078 -38.02 8.92 -16.35
CA THR A 1078 -37.98 7.51 -15.90
C THR A 1078 -39.38 6.90 -16.00
N ALA A 1079 -40.39 7.53 -15.42
CA ALA A 1079 -41.76 7.03 -15.42
C ALA A 1079 -42.39 7.12 -16.82
N LEU A 1080 -42.19 8.24 -17.53
CA LEU A 1080 -42.69 8.44 -18.89
C LEU A 1080 -42.23 7.32 -19.84
N TYR A 1081 -40.93 7.16 -20.00
CA TYR A 1081 -40.41 6.30 -21.05
C TYR A 1081 -40.44 4.82 -20.68
N SER A 1082 -40.21 4.46 -19.42
CA SER A 1082 -40.34 3.06 -19.00
C SER A 1082 -41.77 2.55 -19.19
N ALA A 1083 -42.78 3.37 -18.92
CA ALA A 1083 -44.16 2.98 -19.19
C ALA A 1083 -44.43 2.82 -20.69
N LEU A 1084 -44.03 3.80 -21.51
CA LEU A 1084 -44.28 3.81 -22.95
C LEU A 1084 -43.60 2.65 -23.69
N ILE A 1085 -42.39 2.23 -23.30
CA ILE A 1085 -41.68 1.15 -24.00
C ILE A 1085 -42.02 -0.26 -23.49
N CYS A 1086 -42.57 -0.40 -22.27
CA CYS A 1086 -42.90 -1.71 -21.67
C CYS A 1086 -44.36 -2.15 -21.84
N GLY A 1087 -45.23 -1.26 -22.32
CA GLY A 1087 -46.66 -1.55 -22.40
C GLY A 1087 -47.42 -1.28 -21.10
N SER A 1088 -46.87 -0.49 -20.18
CA SER A 1088 -47.47 -0.15 -18.88
C SER A 1088 -48.46 1.03 -18.98
N GLU A 1089 -49.33 1.20 -17.98
CA GLU A 1089 -50.27 2.35 -17.95
C GLU A 1089 -49.58 3.58 -17.33
N LEU A 1090 -49.52 4.70 -18.06
CA LEU A 1090 -48.96 5.98 -17.61
C LEU A 1090 -50.09 6.90 -17.15
N HIS A 1091 -50.02 7.37 -15.91
CA HIS A 1091 -50.95 8.31 -15.32
C HIS A 1091 -50.34 9.70 -15.23
N LEU A 1092 -51.08 10.71 -15.70
CA LEU A 1092 -50.75 12.12 -15.54
C LEU A 1092 -51.73 12.76 -14.57
N ILE A 1093 -51.17 13.58 -13.68
CA ILE A 1093 -51.88 14.31 -12.64
C ILE A 1093 -51.31 15.72 -12.59
N SER A 1094 -52.13 16.71 -12.22
CA SER A 1094 -51.67 18.10 -12.19
C SER A 1094 -50.65 18.33 -11.07
N LYS A 1095 -49.83 19.37 -11.21
CA LYS A 1095 -48.87 19.77 -10.17
C LYS A 1095 -49.52 20.08 -8.83
N GLN A 1096 -50.71 20.68 -8.85
CA GLN A 1096 -51.47 20.97 -7.63
C GLN A 1096 -51.90 19.66 -6.96
N ASP A 1097 -52.35 18.68 -7.74
CA ASP A 1097 -52.88 17.43 -7.21
C ASP A 1097 -51.80 16.46 -6.72
N TYR A 1098 -50.66 16.34 -7.42
CA TYR A 1098 -49.58 15.44 -6.95
C TYR A 1098 -48.78 16.03 -5.78
N SER A 1099 -48.82 17.34 -5.57
CA SER A 1099 -48.14 18.00 -4.43
C SER A 1099 -48.97 17.95 -3.15
N ASP A 1100 -50.24 17.54 -3.23
CA ASP A 1100 -51.11 17.29 -2.08
C ASP A 1100 -51.22 15.77 -1.81
N PRO A 1101 -50.58 15.25 -0.76
CA PRO A 1101 -50.69 13.84 -0.38
C PRO A 1101 -52.12 13.36 -0.12
N GLU A 1102 -53.04 14.24 0.29
CA GLU A 1102 -54.44 13.89 0.54
C GLU A 1102 -55.21 13.61 -0.76
N ILE A 1103 -54.70 14.05 -1.91
CA ILE A 1103 -55.23 13.75 -3.24
C ILE A 1103 -54.44 12.62 -3.91
N LEU A 1104 -53.10 12.69 -3.86
CA LEU A 1104 -52.23 11.74 -4.53
C LEU A 1104 -52.38 10.30 -4.01
N LEU A 1105 -52.43 10.11 -2.68
CA LEU A 1105 -52.47 8.77 -2.10
C LEU A 1105 -53.78 8.02 -2.43
N PRO A 1106 -54.98 8.60 -2.29
CA PRO A 1106 -56.21 7.98 -2.77
C PRO A 1106 -56.22 7.72 -4.27
N TYR A 1107 -55.66 8.64 -5.07
CA TYR A 1107 -55.55 8.45 -6.52
C TYR A 1107 -54.71 7.22 -6.87
N MET A 1108 -53.57 7.05 -6.19
CA MET A 1108 -52.68 5.90 -6.38
C MET A 1108 -53.36 4.57 -6.02
N GLU A 1109 -54.17 4.56 -4.97
CA GLU A 1109 -54.96 3.40 -4.54
C GLU A 1109 -56.01 3.02 -5.59
N GLU A 1110 -56.87 3.97 -5.95
CA GLU A 1110 -57.99 3.77 -6.87
C GLU A 1110 -57.52 3.26 -8.23
N ASN A 1111 -56.42 3.82 -8.73
CA ASN A 1111 -55.85 3.46 -10.03
C ASN A 1111 -54.89 2.26 -9.98
N GLY A 1112 -54.50 1.83 -8.77
CA GLY A 1112 -53.63 0.68 -8.55
C GLY A 1112 -52.21 0.90 -9.07
N ILE A 1113 -51.60 2.04 -8.73
CA ILE A 1113 -50.23 2.38 -9.11
C ILE A 1113 -49.25 1.37 -8.50
N THR A 1114 -48.32 0.88 -9.32
CA THR A 1114 -47.36 -0.17 -8.94
C THR A 1114 -45.94 0.34 -8.75
N TYR A 1115 -45.54 1.43 -9.43
CA TYR A 1115 -44.27 2.09 -9.15
C TYR A 1115 -44.30 3.60 -9.36
N ILE A 1116 -43.44 4.32 -8.64
CA ILE A 1116 -43.25 5.77 -8.78
C ILE A 1116 -41.77 6.16 -8.77
N LYS A 1117 -41.47 7.27 -9.43
CA LYS A 1117 -40.21 8.01 -9.31
C LYS A 1117 -40.51 9.35 -8.64
N SER A 1118 -39.87 9.64 -7.51
CA SER A 1118 -40.14 10.83 -6.70
C SER A 1118 -38.83 11.42 -6.13
N THR A 1119 -38.90 12.67 -5.65
CA THR A 1119 -37.84 13.24 -4.83
C THR A 1119 -38.01 12.79 -3.37
N PRO A 1120 -36.91 12.70 -2.60
CA PRO A 1120 -36.97 12.49 -1.15
C PRO A 1120 -37.90 13.49 -0.43
N SER A 1121 -37.90 14.77 -0.80
CA SER A 1121 -38.78 15.77 -0.20
C SER A 1121 -40.27 15.50 -0.43
N LEU A 1122 -40.68 15.15 -1.66
CA LEU A 1122 -42.09 14.83 -1.94
C LEU A 1122 -42.49 13.50 -1.26
N PHE A 1123 -41.58 12.52 -1.24
CA PHE A 1123 -41.80 11.27 -0.51
C PHE A 1123 -41.97 11.49 1.00
N ASN A 1124 -41.17 12.37 1.60
CA ASN A 1124 -41.33 12.79 2.99
C ASN A 1124 -42.73 13.36 3.25
N MET A 1125 -43.22 14.25 2.39
CA MET A 1125 -44.58 14.80 2.50
C MET A 1125 -45.65 13.71 2.44
N MET A 1126 -45.49 12.74 1.52
CA MET A 1126 -46.41 11.60 1.41
C MET A 1126 -46.45 10.79 2.70
N VAL A 1127 -45.29 10.34 3.20
CA VAL A 1127 -45.16 9.43 4.35
C VAL A 1127 -45.61 10.08 5.66
N ASN A 1128 -45.44 11.39 5.79
CA ASN A 1128 -45.77 12.14 7.00
C ASN A 1128 -47.20 12.76 6.97
N SER A 1129 -48.00 12.50 5.94
CA SER A 1129 -49.38 12.97 5.81
C SER A 1129 -50.40 12.20 6.66
N ASN A 1130 -51.60 12.77 6.83
CA ASN A 1130 -52.70 12.08 7.51
C ASN A 1130 -53.32 11.00 6.61
N ALA A 1131 -53.40 11.22 5.30
CA ALA A 1131 -53.84 10.24 4.32
C ALA A 1131 -53.01 8.95 4.39
N PHE A 1132 -51.70 9.04 4.59
CA PHE A 1132 -50.85 7.85 4.72
C PHE A 1132 -51.22 6.96 5.92
N LEU A 1133 -51.65 7.56 7.04
CA LEU A 1133 -52.05 6.81 8.25
C LEU A 1133 -53.45 6.18 8.16
N LYS A 1134 -54.31 6.69 7.27
CA LYS A 1134 -55.72 6.32 7.19
C LYS A 1134 -56.05 5.33 6.08
N THR A 1135 -55.08 5.02 5.22
CA THR A 1135 -55.30 4.27 4.00
C THR A 1135 -54.58 2.92 4.03
N ASP A 1136 -55.20 1.91 3.41
CA ASP A 1136 -54.55 0.65 3.00
C ASP A 1136 -53.97 0.79 1.57
N ALA A 1137 -53.76 2.05 1.15
CA ALA A 1137 -53.76 2.52 -0.24
C ALA A 1137 -52.69 1.95 -1.15
N LEU A 1138 -51.52 1.63 -0.59
CA LEU A 1138 -50.31 1.41 -1.37
C LEU A 1138 -49.88 -0.06 -1.44
N LYS A 1139 -50.75 -1.01 -1.10
CA LYS A 1139 -50.45 -2.46 -1.18
C LYS A 1139 -49.98 -2.95 -2.55
N LYS A 1140 -50.36 -2.24 -3.63
CA LYS A 1140 -49.94 -2.55 -5.00
C LYS A 1140 -48.62 -1.90 -5.40
N LEU A 1141 -48.16 -0.91 -4.63
CA LEU A 1141 -46.92 -0.18 -4.88
C LEU A 1141 -45.73 -1.06 -4.53
N ARG A 1142 -45.13 -1.66 -5.56
CA ARG A 1142 -44.00 -2.59 -5.42
C ARG A 1142 -42.64 -1.92 -5.49
N LEU A 1143 -42.55 -0.70 -6.03
CA LEU A 1143 -41.27 -0.04 -6.29
C LEU A 1143 -41.36 1.48 -6.12
N VAL A 1144 -40.52 2.04 -5.25
CA VAL A 1144 -40.33 3.48 -5.07
C VAL A 1144 -38.89 3.84 -5.42
N VAL A 1145 -38.73 4.68 -6.44
CA VAL A 1145 -37.43 5.19 -6.86
C VAL A 1145 -37.28 6.61 -6.36
N LEU A 1146 -36.28 6.86 -5.51
CA LEU A 1146 -35.99 8.18 -4.95
C LEU A 1146 -34.75 8.76 -5.62
N GLY A 1147 -34.79 10.03 -6.02
CA GLY A 1147 -33.60 10.70 -6.57
C GLY A 1147 -33.73 12.21 -6.69
N GLY A 1148 -32.61 12.86 -6.99
CA GLY A 1148 -32.50 14.32 -7.08
C GLY A 1148 -32.08 15.00 -5.76
N GLU A 1149 -32.21 14.32 -4.62
CA GLU A 1149 -31.81 14.81 -3.29
C GLU A 1149 -31.26 13.64 -2.45
N GLU A 1150 -30.69 13.95 -1.29
CA GLU A 1150 -30.30 12.97 -0.29
C GLU A 1150 -31.53 12.26 0.31
N ILE A 1151 -31.46 10.93 0.43
CA ILE A 1151 -32.56 10.13 0.98
C ILE A 1151 -32.63 10.24 2.51
N ASN A 1152 -33.84 10.24 3.06
CA ASN A 1152 -34.05 10.15 4.50
C ASN A 1152 -34.48 8.72 4.89
N ILE A 1153 -33.58 7.97 5.52
CA ILE A 1153 -33.82 6.57 5.92
C ILE A 1153 -35.02 6.43 6.86
N LYS A 1154 -35.32 7.43 7.70
CA LYS A 1154 -36.47 7.37 8.61
C LYS A 1154 -37.80 7.32 7.85
N ASP A 1155 -37.89 8.01 6.73
CA ASP A 1155 -39.11 8.02 5.90
C ASP A 1155 -39.30 6.66 5.20
N ILE A 1156 -38.20 6.04 4.75
CA ILE A 1156 -38.21 4.69 4.16
C ILE A 1156 -38.60 3.65 5.20
N GLU A 1157 -38.04 3.71 6.42
CA GLU A 1157 -38.40 2.80 7.52
C GLU A 1157 -39.88 2.93 7.89
N ARG A 1158 -40.39 4.17 7.97
CA ARG A 1158 -41.80 4.43 8.25
C ARG A 1158 -42.71 3.89 7.14
N PHE A 1159 -42.34 4.02 5.88
CA PHE A 1159 -43.10 3.43 4.77
C PHE A 1159 -43.07 1.91 4.82
N ASN A 1160 -41.89 1.32 4.95
CA ASN A 1160 -41.69 -0.13 4.98
C ASN A 1160 -42.42 -0.81 6.14
N ALA A 1161 -42.56 -0.12 7.29
CA ALA A 1161 -43.34 -0.62 8.42
C ALA A 1161 -44.84 -0.79 8.09
N ALA A 1162 -45.39 0.04 7.20
CA ALA A 1162 -46.77 -0.08 6.72
C ALA A 1162 -46.89 -1.02 5.50
N TYR A 1163 -45.87 -1.03 4.64
CA TYR A 1163 -45.86 -1.76 3.36
C TYR A 1163 -44.52 -2.48 3.14
N PRO A 1164 -44.33 -3.68 3.72
CA PRO A 1164 -43.04 -4.37 3.73
C PRO A 1164 -42.64 -4.99 2.38
N ASP A 1165 -43.57 -5.09 1.44
CA ASP A 1165 -43.36 -5.69 0.11
C ASP A 1165 -42.88 -4.66 -0.93
N THR A 1166 -42.63 -3.40 -0.53
CA THR A 1166 -42.20 -2.32 -1.43
C THR A 1166 -40.68 -2.23 -1.50
N ASP A 1167 -40.13 -2.40 -2.70
CA ASP A 1167 -38.71 -2.16 -2.97
C ASP A 1167 -38.42 -0.65 -3.03
N PHE A 1168 -37.31 -0.24 -2.44
CA PHE A 1168 -36.80 1.13 -2.53
C PHE A 1168 -35.52 1.19 -3.35
N VAL A 1169 -35.38 2.24 -4.16
CA VAL A 1169 -34.17 2.48 -4.95
C VAL A 1169 -33.65 3.87 -4.66
N ASN A 1170 -32.38 3.95 -4.23
CA ASN A 1170 -31.65 5.21 -4.17
C ASN A 1170 -31.02 5.45 -5.55
N HIS A 1171 -31.32 6.58 -6.18
CA HIS A 1171 -30.97 6.85 -7.57
C HIS A 1171 -30.44 8.26 -7.74
N TYR A 1172 -29.26 8.38 -8.35
CA TYR A 1172 -28.54 9.61 -8.59
C TYR A 1172 -28.17 9.78 -10.06
N GLY A 1173 -28.28 11.00 -10.55
CA GLY A 1173 -27.74 11.41 -11.85
C GLY A 1173 -28.07 12.87 -12.11
N PRO A 1174 -27.10 13.69 -12.52
CA PRO A 1174 -27.39 15.03 -13.02
C PRO A 1174 -28.01 14.95 -14.42
N THR A 1175 -28.64 16.04 -14.83
CA THR A 1175 -29.34 16.14 -16.12
C THR A 1175 -28.44 15.85 -17.32
N GLU A 1176 -27.18 16.26 -17.23
CA GLU A 1176 -26.12 16.04 -18.22
C GLU A 1176 -25.78 14.55 -18.43
N THR A 1177 -26.25 13.65 -17.56
CA THR A 1177 -26.02 12.20 -17.65
C THR A 1177 -27.25 11.41 -18.08
N THR A 1178 -28.30 12.08 -18.57
CA THR A 1178 -29.58 11.48 -18.96
C THR A 1178 -30.30 10.82 -17.78
N ILE A 1179 -30.94 11.63 -16.94
CA ILE A 1179 -31.85 11.21 -15.85
C ILE A 1179 -31.14 10.55 -14.66
N GLY A 1180 -30.29 9.56 -14.88
CA GLY A 1180 -29.67 8.73 -13.86
C GLY A 1180 -28.38 8.07 -14.31
N ALA A 1181 -27.38 8.09 -13.44
CA ALA A 1181 -26.08 7.45 -13.65
C ALA A 1181 -25.82 6.30 -12.67
N ILE A 1182 -26.35 6.39 -11.44
CA ILE A 1182 -26.14 5.39 -10.38
C ILE A 1182 -27.49 5.07 -9.74
N ALA A 1183 -27.80 3.80 -9.56
CA ALA A 1183 -28.94 3.41 -8.74
C ALA A 1183 -28.71 2.07 -8.04
N GLU A 1184 -29.22 1.98 -6.81
CA GLU A 1184 -29.13 0.76 -6.01
C GLU A 1184 -30.43 0.51 -5.23
N ARG A 1185 -30.83 -0.76 -5.15
CA ARG A 1185 -31.93 -1.18 -4.27
C ARG A 1185 -31.48 -1.12 -2.81
N ILE A 1186 -32.28 -0.54 -1.93
CA ILE A 1186 -31.97 -0.45 -0.51
C ILE A 1186 -32.08 -1.83 0.13
N ASP A 1187 -30.98 -2.32 0.71
CA ASP A 1187 -30.95 -3.56 1.48
C ASP A 1187 -31.33 -3.29 2.94
N PHE A 1188 -32.56 -3.66 3.31
CA PHE A 1188 -33.10 -3.48 4.66
C PHE A 1188 -32.30 -4.21 5.75
N SER A 1189 -31.55 -5.27 5.42
CA SER A 1189 -30.69 -5.95 6.39
C SER A 1189 -29.47 -5.10 6.81
N ARG A 1190 -29.22 -3.98 6.11
CA ARG A 1190 -28.05 -3.11 6.31
C ARG A 1190 -28.42 -1.66 6.61
N LEU A 1191 -29.63 -1.41 7.12
CA LEU A 1191 -30.12 -0.06 7.45
C LEU A 1191 -29.19 0.76 8.34
N GLU A 1192 -28.46 0.13 9.28
CA GLU A 1192 -27.48 0.85 10.10
C GLU A 1192 -26.40 1.54 9.27
N LEU A 1193 -25.97 0.93 8.15
CA LEU A 1193 -24.95 1.50 7.28
C LEU A 1193 -25.49 2.73 6.56
N TYR A 1194 -26.73 2.67 6.07
CA TYR A 1194 -27.41 3.83 5.47
C TYR A 1194 -27.72 4.96 6.47
N ARG A 1195 -27.85 4.66 7.77
CA ARG A 1195 -27.97 5.67 8.83
C ARG A 1195 -26.64 6.37 9.13
N ARG A 1196 -25.52 5.69 8.89
CA ARG A 1196 -24.16 6.21 9.13
C ARG A 1196 -23.63 6.98 7.92
N HIS A 1197 -23.90 6.49 6.71
CA HIS A 1197 -23.46 7.09 5.45
C HIS A 1197 -24.59 7.05 4.43
N THR A 1198 -24.81 8.15 3.72
CA THR A 1198 -25.75 8.20 2.59
C THR A 1198 -25.10 7.53 1.37
N VAL A 1199 -25.21 6.20 1.31
CA VAL A 1199 -24.62 5.39 0.25
C VAL A 1199 -25.47 5.44 -1.02
N ILE A 1200 -24.80 5.70 -2.16
CA ILE A 1200 -25.37 5.64 -3.51
C ILE A 1200 -24.55 4.63 -4.32
N GLY A 1201 -25.12 3.49 -4.73
CA GLY A 1201 -24.44 2.45 -5.53
C GLY A 1201 -24.35 1.08 -4.86
N SER A 1202 -23.95 0.05 -5.62
CA SER A 1202 -24.01 -1.34 -5.18
C SER A 1202 -23.01 -1.68 -4.07
N LEU A 1203 -23.47 -2.38 -3.03
CA LEU A 1203 -22.62 -2.82 -1.92
C LEU A 1203 -21.72 -4.02 -2.28
N LEU A 1204 -21.83 -4.60 -3.48
CA LEU A 1204 -20.80 -5.51 -4.01
C LEU A 1204 -19.52 -4.73 -4.36
N THR A 1205 -19.69 -3.51 -4.85
CA THR A 1205 -18.63 -2.52 -5.10
C THR A 1205 -18.01 -2.02 -3.78
N ILE A 1206 -18.82 -1.85 -2.72
CA ILE A 1206 -18.32 -1.42 -1.39
C ILE A 1206 -17.79 -2.57 -0.55
N ARG A 1207 -18.22 -3.82 -0.78
CA ARG A 1207 -17.54 -4.98 -0.17
C ARG A 1207 -16.09 -5.06 -0.61
N GLN A 1208 -15.76 -4.63 -1.82
CA GLN A 1208 -14.39 -4.49 -2.29
C GLN A 1208 -13.67 -3.24 -1.76
N CYS A 1209 -14.40 -2.24 -1.24
CA CYS A 1209 -13.82 -1.24 -0.34
C CYS A 1209 -13.67 -1.76 1.11
N ILE A 1210 -14.09 -2.99 1.41
CA ILE A 1210 -14.03 -3.66 2.72
C ILE A 1210 -13.29 -5.03 2.63
N PHE A 1211 -12.84 -5.45 1.45
CA PHE A 1211 -12.13 -6.70 1.17
C PHE A 1211 -10.94 -6.47 0.25
#